data_AF-A0A2H3J6I9-F1
#
_entry.id   AF-A0A2H3J6I9-F1
#
_cell.length_a   1.000
_cell.length_b   1.000
_cell.length_c   1.000
_cell.angle_alpha   90.00
_cell.angle_beta   90.00
_cell.angle_gamma   90.00
#
_symmetry.space_group_name_H-M   'P 1'
#
loop_
_entity.id
_entity.type
_entity.pdbx_description
1 polymer ?
#
loop_
_entity_poly.entity_id
_entity_poly.type
_entity_poly.pdbx_seq_one_letter_code
_entity_poly.pdbx_strand_id
1 'polypeptide(L)'
;MAPKDGVLPPKWDDLDWQMGQLFMMGFDGTAVDGQIRSLIENYHVGSIILSAKNLKSAEETTKLILELQTIARDAGHPVPLMIALDQENGGVNSLYDEIFIRQFPSAMGIAATGSKRLAHEVASATAQELRAVGVNWILGPVLDVLTNVRSQPIGVRTSGDDPQEVSQYGVETMKGYQEAGLVTCGKHFPSYGNIEFVGSQTDVPVITESLEQLSLSALVPFRNAIANGLDAVMVGGVAMSSAGVNVMHACLSEQVIDGLLRKDLKFDGVVVSECLEMEALTHNIGVGGGTVMAMKAGCDLILLCRSYPFQLEALNGLKLGVENGMISRSRIKQSLQRVLAMKARCTTWEQALNPGGINALTQMQPSHTSLSTRAYDSSITLVRDNNDFLPLPQILEPDEELLLLTPLVKPLPASAVSRSMVNMMTTSPDSSGSWEKGSSITSGESVFREFGRSLARQRSGRVLHTSYTSTGVRPIHESLIDRASAVVILTADSNRNLYQHGFTKHVSMICKSQYSQTGERREKPVIVVAVSSPYDFAIDPSIGTYICTYDFTETALQALVKVLYGELSPTGSLPGTISRSQKIHQSRQHWLVETWNEERDSEALDALLDAVRESGSHAELTNVSSHSFLLRNDDVDEAHFVVRNSTTQALYGFCSTYFFRSTGTGVIGSIIVDPTRRKLSIGHSLHNRAIRSLLQQKGVKRFQLGSRLPSIYLGIPAANPVERKKLRQWFAQLGWNTALSRPVCSVLLRPLSSWTPPEGLAKSLDTKGVAYDLVHGWEYAESIFDHIKTNSRQGVMEIYKMALNGAPHSGVIRARRPEDGAILGSVVIYNSQSAIAEYIPALHKKDKEKEKHINGSGSSASGSSNGVTAGGGGVSSPVISPSVGEYATLMQGLILLGIRQVRKSGADAVMLDCVDGDGNFDSLTAMGFTVLHTFEEVTCDATTWKLMQPS
;
A
#
# COMPACT_ATOMS: atom_id res chain seq x y z
N MET A 1 28.99 -12.17 32.46
CA MET A 1 28.53 -12.36 33.86
C MET A 1 28.66 -11.03 34.59
N ALA A 2 27.57 -10.49 35.13
CA ALA A 2 27.66 -9.37 36.08
C ALA A 2 28.45 -9.82 37.32
N PRO A 3 29.27 -8.96 37.97
CA PRO A 3 29.99 -9.33 39.16
C PRO A 3 28.97 -9.67 40.26
N LYS A 4 29.06 -10.88 40.83
CA LYS A 4 28.12 -11.38 41.84
C LYS A 4 28.11 -10.56 43.14
N ASP A 5 29.09 -9.68 43.39
CA ASP A 5 29.24 -8.99 44.67
C ASP A 5 29.63 -7.50 44.57
N GLY A 6 29.43 -6.84 43.42
CA GLY A 6 29.74 -5.40 43.25
C GLY A 6 31.23 -5.01 43.31
N VAL A 7 32.12 -5.98 43.54
CA VAL A 7 33.57 -5.81 43.44
C VAL A 7 33.99 -6.05 41.99
N LEU A 8 34.48 -5.00 41.35
CA LEU A 8 35.06 -5.07 40.00
C LEU A 8 36.36 -5.89 40.03
N PRO A 9 36.70 -6.65 38.98
CA PRO A 9 38.00 -7.33 38.87
C PRO A 9 39.20 -6.40 39.20
N PRO A 10 40.32 -6.92 39.76
CA PRO A 10 41.46 -6.11 40.20
C PRO A 10 42.05 -5.18 39.12
N LYS A 11 41.88 -5.54 37.84
CA LYS A 11 42.34 -4.75 36.70
C LYS A 11 41.65 -3.39 36.59
N TRP A 12 40.48 -3.22 37.20
CA TRP A 12 39.77 -1.95 37.26
C TRP A 12 40.28 -1.02 38.38
N ASP A 13 41.25 -1.44 39.20
CA ASP A 13 41.93 -0.52 40.11
C ASP A 13 42.87 0.44 39.37
N ASP A 14 43.26 0.10 38.14
CA ASP A 14 44.05 0.94 37.24
C ASP A 14 43.16 1.97 36.52
N LEU A 15 43.46 3.25 36.72
CA LEU A 15 42.70 4.37 36.17
C LEU A 15 42.81 4.45 34.64
N ASP A 16 43.95 4.10 34.04
CA ASP A 16 44.13 4.16 32.58
C ASP A 16 43.21 3.12 31.90
N TRP A 17 43.05 1.94 32.50
CA TRP A 17 42.06 0.94 32.06
C TRP A 17 40.62 1.44 32.19
N GLN A 18 40.27 2.14 33.29
CA GLN A 18 38.93 2.71 33.44
C GLN A 18 38.66 3.76 32.36
N MET A 19 39.60 4.67 32.11
CA MET A 19 39.45 5.77 31.15
C MET A 19 39.34 5.26 29.71
N GLY A 20 40.12 4.24 29.32
CA GLY A 20 40.05 3.64 27.98
C GLY A 20 38.65 3.13 27.63
N GLN A 21 37.90 2.60 28.62
CA GLN A 21 36.52 2.15 28.39
C GLN A 21 35.52 3.28 28.16
N LEU A 22 35.90 4.53 28.40
CA LEU A 22 35.03 5.72 28.26
C LEU A 22 35.15 6.38 26.88
N PHE A 23 35.77 5.69 25.91
CA PHE A 23 35.87 6.15 24.53
C PHE A 23 35.21 5.18 23.55
N MET A 24 34.60 5.76 22.52
CA MET A 24 34.22 5.09 21.27
C MET A 24 35.05 5.69 20.14
N MET A 25 35.90 4.88 19.50
CA MET A 25 36.82 5.36 18.48
C MET A 25 36.70 4.58 17.17
N GLY A 26 36.84 5.26 16.04
CA GLY A 26 36.87 4.63 14.72
C GLY A 26 38.24 4.78 14.03
N PHE A 27 38.33 4.27 12.81
CA PHE A 27 39.53 4.33 11.97
C PHE A 27 39.12 4.29 10.49
N ASP A 28 40.03 4.69 9.59
CA ASP A 28 39.83 4.58 8.14
C ASP A 28 40.41 3.26 7.61
N GLY A 29 39.88 2.77 6.49
CA GLY A 29 40.35 1.53 5.86
C GLY A 29 39.56 0.30 6.30
N THR A 30 39.86 -0.82 5.63
CA THR A 30 39.02 -2.05 5.66
C THR A 30 39.69 -3.24 6.35
N ALA A 31 40.82 -2.98 7.01
CA ALA A 31 41.61 -3.94 7.77
C ALA A 31 42.18 -3.23 9.00
N VAL A 32 42.51 -3.99 10.04
CA VAL A 32 43.18 -3.44 11.22
C VAL A 32 44.51 -2.80 10.82
N ASP A 33 44.72 -1.56 11.24
CA ASP A 33 45.97 -0.84 11.07
C ASP A 33 46.69 -0.61 12.42
N GLY A 34 47.87 0.02 12.35
CA GLY A 34 48.64 0.33 13.56
C GLY A 34 47.94 1.32 14.50
N GLN A 35 47.06 2.18 13.96
CA GLN A 35 46.30 3.15 14.72
C GLN A 35 45.30 2.44 15.64
N ILE A 36 44.37 1.67 15.07
CA ILE A 36 43.31 1.03 15.87
C ILE A 36 43.89 -0.02 16.81
N ARG A 37 44.93 -0.73 16.39
CA ARG A 37 45.67 -1.67 17.24
C ARG A 37 46.24 -0.96 18.47
N SER A 38 46.94 0.17 18.27
CA SER A 38 47.50 0.96 19.37
C SER A 38 46.43 1.45 20.34
N LEU A 39 45.27 1.92 19.84
CA LEU A 39 44.15 2.35 20.69
C LEU A 39 43.63 1.23 21.58
N ILE A 40 43.50 0.01 21.05
CA ILE A 40 43.01 -1.15 21.81
C ILE A 40 44.06 -1.66 22.79
N GLU A 41 45.31 -1.84 22.33
CA GLU A 41 46.38 -2.46 23.11
C GLU A 41 46.94 -1.50 24.18
N ASN A 42 47.31 -0.28 23.79
CA ASN A 42 48.06 0.65 24.62
C ASN A 42 47.16 1.61 25.42
N TYR A 43 46.00 1.97 24.87
CA TYR A 43 45.07 2.92 25.49
C TYR A 43 43.78 2.28 26.00
N HIS A 44 43.69 0.95 25.89
CA HIS A 44 42.62 0.13 26.46
C HIS A 44 41.21 0.58 26.02
N VAL A 45 41.10 1.09 24.78
CA VAL A 45 39.83 1.58 24.21
C VAL A 45 38.80 0.45 24.20
N GLY A 46 37.63 0.72 24.79
CA GLY A 46 36.61 -0.30 25.04
C GLY A 46 35.51 -0.40 23.98
N SER A 47 35.37 0.57 23.08
CA SER A 47 34.31 0.62 22.08
C SER A 47 34.84 1.13 20.74
N ILE A 48 34.44 0.47 19.66
CA ILE A 48 34.84 0.81 18.29
C ILE A 48 33.59 1.19 17.49
N ILE A 49 33.66 2.26 16.70
CA ILE A 49 32.65 2.60 15.70
C ILE A 49 33.16 2.26 14.31
N LEU A 50 32.35 1.53 13.54
CA LEU A 50 32.61 1.22 12.14
C LEU A 50 31.67 2.04 11.24
N SER A 51 32.15 2.35 10.04
CA SER A 51 31.43 3.11 9.02
C SER A 51 31.48 2.38 7.68
N ALA A 52 30.74 2.87 6.68
CA ALA A 52 30.81 2.34 5.31
C ALA A 52 32.23 2.24 4.72
N LYS A 53 33.20 3.02 5.23
CA LYS A 53 34.59 2.95 4.78
C LYS A 53 35.33 1.70 5.28
N ASN A 54 34.84 1.09 6.35
CA ASN A 54 35.43 -0.11 6.94
C ASN A 54 34.85 -1.39 6.35
N LEU A 55 33.63 -1.33 5.82
CA LEU A 55 32.80 -2.50 5.57
C LEU A 55 32.66 -2.78 4.07
N LYS A 56 33.12 -3.95 3.64
CA LYS A 56 33.13 -4.38 2.24
C LYS A 56 31.96 -5.30 1.88
N SER A 57 31.83 -6.36 2.66
CA SER A 57 30.86 -7.44 2.53
C SER A 57 30.57 -8.01 3.92
N ALA A 58 29.55 -8.85 4.05
CA ALA A 58 29.25 -9.50 5.32
C ALA A 58 30.42 -10.37 5.82
N GLU A 59 31.10 -11.07 4.90
CA GLU A 59 32.22 -11.96 5.23
C GLU A 59 33.44 -11.19 5.76
N GLU A 60 33.88 -10.17 5.02
CA GLU A 60 35.03 -9.35 5.40
C GLU A 60 34.76 -8.55 6.69
N THR A 61 33.52 -8.10 6.88
CA THR A 61 33.09 -7.46 8.12
C THR A 61 33.19 -8.41 9.31
N THR A 62 32.76 -9.66 9.14
CA THR A 62 32.86 -10.70 10.17
C THR A 62 34.32 -10.95 10.55
N LYS A 63 35.22 -11.04 9.56
CA LYS A 63 36.67 -11.21 9.79
C LYS A 63 37.27 -10.02 10.52
N LEU A 64 36.97 -8.80 10.08
CA LEU A 64 37.47 -7.56 10.70
C LEU A 64 37.06 -7.48 12.17
N ILE A 65 35.79 -7.74 12.47
CA ILE A 65 35.27 -7.69 13.85
C ILE A 65 35.92 -8.79 14.71
N LEU A 66 36.05 -10.00 14.18
CA LEU A 66 36.73 -11.09 14.90
C LEU A 66 38.19 -10.74 15.20
N GLU A 67 38.89 -10.10 14.26
CA GLU A 67 40.26 -9.63 14.45
C GLU A 67 40.34 -8.58 15.58
N LEU A 68 39.47 -7.56 15.54
CA LEU A 68 39.40 -6.53 16.59
C LEU A 68 39.13 -7.14 17.98
N GLN A 69 38.20 -8.09 18.08
CA GLN A 69 37.90 -8.78 19.34
C GLN A 69 39.08 -9.65 19.80
N THR A 70 39.79 -10.31 18.88
CA THR A 70 40.97 -11.12 19.19
C THR A 70 42.09 -10.25 19.74
N ILE A 71 42.36 -9.09 19.11
CA ILE A 71 43.35 -8.12 19.59
C ILE A 71 43.02 -7.67 21.01
N ALA A 72 41.76 -7.32 21.28
CA ALA A 72 41.34 -6.90 22.62
C ALA A 72 41.49 -8.02 23.66
N ARG A 73 41.13 -9.27 23.32
CA ARG A 73 41.32 -10.41 24.20
C ARG A 73 42.79 -10.62 24.52
N ASP A 74 43.64 -10.61 23.50
CA ASP A 74 45.06 -10.93 23.63
C ASP A 74 45.82 -9.79 24.34
N ALA A 75 45.35 -8.54 24.22
CA ALA A 75 45.77 -7.39 25.05
C ALA A 75 45.26 -7.47 26.51
N GLY A 76 44.45 -8.48 26.85
CA GLY A 76 43.98 -8.77 28.19
C GLY A 76 42.78 -7.93 28.63
N HIS A 77 41.95 -7.42 27.72
CA HIS A 77 40.72 -6.73 28.11
C HIS A 77 39.84 -7.65 29.00
N PRO A 78 39.30 -7.17 30.13
CA PRO A 78 38.45 -8.01 30.98
C PRO A 78 37.11 -8.38 30.32
N VAL A 79 36.62 -7.54 29.42
CA VAL A 79 35.34 -7.69 28.72
C VAL A 79 35.51 -7.36 27.23
N PRO A 80 34.68 -7.93 26.33
CA PRO A 80 34.78 -7.67 24.90
C PRO A 80 34.63 -6.19 24.52
N LEU A 81 35.07 -5.87 23.31
CA LEU A 81 34.79 -4.58 22.70
C LEU A 81 33.30 -4.45 22.39
N MET A 82 32.77 -3.24 22.53
CA MET A 82 31.54 -2.87 21.85
C MET A 82 31.88 -2.48 20.42
N ILE A 83 31.11 -3.00 19.47
CA ILE A 83 31.25 -2.74 18.04
C ILE A 83 29.97 -2.05 17.59
N ALA A 84 30.09 -0.74 17.40
CA ALA A 84 29.01 0.15 17.03
C ALA A 84 28.92 0.35 15.52
N LEU A 85 27.69 0.41 15.01
CA LEU A 85 27.41 0.68 13.60
C LEU A 85 26.21 1.62 13.46
N ASP A 86 26.29 2.53 12.49
CA ASP A 86 25.16 3.35 12.08
C ASP A 86 24.39 2.68 10.92
N GLN A 87 23.33 1.96 11.26
CA GLN A 87 22.52 1.14 10.36
C GLN A 87 21.03 1.48 10.48
N GLU A 88 20.63 2.65 9.99
CA GLU A 88 19.24 3.15 10.11
C GLU A 88 18.28 2.57 9.04
N ASN A 89 18.81 1.74 8.12
CA ASN A 89 18.17 1.35 6.88
C ASN A 89 17.96 2.55 5.92
N GLY A 90 17.21 2.35 4.83
CA GLY A 90 17.07 3.34 3.77
C GLY A 90 18.41 3.87 3.25
N GLY A 91 18.52 5.19 3.09
CA GLY A 91 19.74 5.85 2.61
C GLY A 91 20.90 5.94 3.61
N VAL A 92 20.68 5.66 4.91
CA VAL A 92 21.73 5.66 5.94
C VAL A 92 21.99 4.23 6.38
N ASN A 93 22.79 3.57 5.56
CA ASN A 93 23.21 2.19 5.74
C ASN A 93 24.75 2.16 5.66
N SER A 94 25.41 1.61 6.69
CA SER A 94 26.87 1.47 6.72
C SER A 94 27.34 0.12 6.16
N LEU A 95 26.62 -0.98 6.44
CA LEU A 95 26.94 -2.31 5.92
C LEU A 95 25.99 -2.69 4.79
N TYR A 96 26.52 -2.78 3.57
CA TYR A 96 25.76 -3.23 2.40
C TYR A 96 26.39 -4.47 1.79
N ASP A 97 25.57 -5.50 1.60
CA ASP A 97 25.89 -6.74 0.89
C ASP A 97 24.62 -7.23 0.21
N GLU A 98 24.61 -7.25 -1.12
CA GLU A 98 23.40 -7.54 -1.91
C GLU A 98 22.79 -8.92 -1.60
N ILE A 99 23.64 -9.87 -1.19
CA ILE A 99 23.26 -11.26 -0.94
C ILE A 99 22.81 -11.44 0.51
N PHE A 100 23.62 -10.98 1.46
CA PHE A 100 23.48 -11.36 2.87
C PHE A 100 22.93 -10.29 3.80
N ILE A 101 23.00 -9.00 3.44
CA ILE A 101 22.56 -7.90 4.29
C ILE A 101 21.42 -7.17 3.60
N ARG A 102 20.21 -7.36 4.11
CA ARG A 102 19.02 -6.93 3.40
C ARG A 102 18.78 -5.45 3.59
N GLN A 103 18.55 -4.79 2.46
CA GLN A 103 18.10 -3.41 2.46
C GLN A 103 16.62 -3.34 2.88
N PHE A 104 16.29 -2.44 3.81
CA PHE A 104 14.92 -2.16 4.24
C PHE A 104 14.58 -0.67 4.03
N PRO A 105 13.28 -0.31 3.96
CA PRO A 105 12.86 1.09 3.83
C PRO A 105 13.43 1.99 4.94
N SER A 106 13.53 3.28 4.64
CA SER A 106 13.84 4.32 5.63
C SER A 106 12.79 4.36 6.75
N ALA A 107 13.10 4.99 7.89
CA ALA A 107 12.15 5.10 9.00
C ALA A 107 10.81 5.74 8.58
N MET A 108 10.84 6.73 7.68
CA MET A 108 9.64 7.33 7.11
C MET A 108 8.90 6.38 6.15
N GLY A 109 9.65 5.60 5.35
CA GLY A 109 9.06 4.57 4.48
C GLY A 109 8.37 3.46 5.27
N ILE A 110 8.95 3.04 6.40
CA ILE A 110 8.30 2.12 7.34
C ILE A 110 7.05 2.75 7.95
N ALA A 111 7.13 4.01 8.38
CA ALA A 111 5.97 4.72 8.93
C ALA A 111 4.82 4.84 7.90
N ALA A 112 5.16 5.02 6.62
CA ALA A 112 4.20 5.11 5.54
C ALA A 112 3.36 3.84 5.37
N THR A 113 3.89 2.66 5.75
CA THR A 113 3.14 1.39 5.74
C THR A 113 1.96 1.36 6.72
N GLY A 114 1.95 2.27 7.71
CA GLY A 114 0.94 2.28 8.79
C GLY A 114 1.08 1.14 9.80
N SER A 115 2.14 0.31 9.72
CA SER A 115 2.30 -0.89 10.54
C SER A 115 3.50 -0.80 11.48
N LYS A 116 3.24 -0.50 12.76
CA LYS A 116 4.24 -0.52 13.84
C LYS A 116 4.83 -1.92 14.07
N ARG A 117 4.00 -2.96 13.86
CA ARG A 117 4.46 -4.35 13.88
C ARG A 117 5.52 -4.60 12.81
N LEU A 118 5.33 -4.04 11.61
CA LEU A 118 6.33 -4.17 10.55
C LEU A 118 7.62 -3.43 10.89
N ALA A 119 7.54 -2.29 11.58
CA ALA A 119 8.72 -1.61 12.12
C ALA A 119 9.50 -2.49 13.09
N HIS A 120 8.79 -3.18 13.99
CA HIS A 120 9.38 -4.14 14.91
C HIS A 120 10.07 -5.31 14.18
N GLU A 121 9.37 -5.94 13.22
CA GLU A 121 9.88 -7.06 12.43
C GLU A 121 11.12 -6.68 11.61
N VAL A 122 11.11 -5.50 10.97
CA VAL A 122 12.25 -4.97 10.20
C VAL A 122 13.43 -4.69 11.12
N ALA A 123 13.20 -4.06 12.27
CA ALA A 123 14.26 -3.77 13.24
C ALA A 123 14.92 -5.06 13.76
N SER A 124 14.10 -6.07 14.10
CA SER A 124 14.60 -7.39 14.51
C SER A 124 15.44 -8.04 13.42
N ALA A 125 14.97 -8.05 12.17
CA ALA A 125 15.72 -8.63 11.05
C ALA A 125 17.07 -7.91 10.81
N THR A 126 17.07 -6.58 10.79
CA THR A 126 18.30 -5.78 10.68
C THR A 126 19.28 -6.13 11.81
N ALA A 127 18.80 -6.19 13.06
CA ALA A 127 19.67 -6.48 14.20
C ALA A 127 20.19 -7.92 14.21
N GLN A 128 19.40 -8.90 13.77
CA GLN A 128 19.84 -10.29 13.62
C GLN A 128 20.98 -10.43 12.59
N GLU A 129 20.87 -9.73 11.45
CA GLU A 129 21.91 -9.71 10.42
C GLU A 129 23.21 -9.07 10.93
N LEU A 130 23.10 -7.91 11.59
CA LEU A 130 24.25 -7.24 12.19
C LEU A 130 24.92 -8.07 13.29
N ARG A 131 24.11 -8.71 14.15
CA ARG A 131 24.63 -9.59 15.21
C ARG A 131 25.35 -10.80 14.63
N ALA A 132 24.87 -11.35 13.52
CA ALA A 132 25.53 -12.46 12.84
C ALA A 132 26.97 -12.10 12.39
N VAL A 133 27.22 -10.86 11.96
CA VAL A 133 28.58 -10.41 11.59
C VAL A 133 29.42 -9.92 12.78
N GLY A 134 28.88 -9.97 14.01
CA GLY A 134 29.59 -9.61 15.24
C GLY A 134 29.38 -8.18 15.75
N VAL A 135 28.53 -7.38 15.09
CA VAL A 135 28.10 -6.08 15.63
C VAL A 135 27.23 -6.33 16.87
N ASN A 136 27.45 -5.57 17.94
CA ASN A 136 26.70 -5.72 19.19
C ASN A 136 26.08 -4.41 19.69
N TRP A 137 26.24 -3.33 18.93
CA TRP A 137 25.67 -2.02 19.23
C TRP A 137 25.20 -1.34 17.95
N ILE A 138 23.90 -1.03 17.87
CA ILE A 138 23.34 -0.19 16.81
C ILE A 138 23.17 1.24 17.30
N LEU A 139 23.62 2.21 16.51
CA LEU A 139 23.45 3.64 16.78
C LEU A 139 22.06 4.10 16.35
N GLY A 140 21.02 3.52 16.94
CA GLY A 140 19.62 3.85 16.67
C GLY A 140 18.67 3.31 17.75
N PRO A 141 17.37 3.62 17.68
CA PRO A 141 16.69 4.31 16.57
C PRO A 141 16.88 5.83 16.56
N VAL A 142 16.58 6.44 15.40
CA VAL A 142 16.39 7.90 15.30
C VAL A 142 15.06 8.27 15.93
N LEU A 143 15.09 9.20 16.89
CA LEU A 143 13.96 9.66 17.69
C LEU A 143 13.60 11.13 17.42
N ASP A 144 14.29 11.77 16.47
CA ASP A 144 14.04 13.15 16.06
C ASP A 144 12.64 13.32 15.47
N VAL A 145 11.96 14.45 15.75
CA VAL A 145 10.65 14.79 15.19
C VAL A 145 10.78 15.99 14.26
N LEU A 146 10.32 15.89 13.01
CA LEU A 146 10.36 17.01 12.05
C LEU A 146 9.31 18.09 12.37
N THR A 147 9.50 18.85 13.45
CA THR A 147 8.57 19.91 13.86
C THR A 147 8.46 21.06 12.85
N ASN A 148 9.43 21.19 11.94
CA ASN A 148 9.42 22.15 10.85
C ASN A 148 9.51 21.47 9.48
N VAL A 149 8.40 21.40 8.77
CA VAL A 149 8.35 20.74 7.45
C VAL A 149 9.11 21.50 6.36
N ARG A 150 9.49 22.77 6.57
CA ARG A 150 10.27 23.55 5.59
C ARG A 150 11.76 23.27 5.72
N SER A 151 12.27 23.24 6.94
CA SER A 151 13.65 22.87 7.25
C SER A 151 13.70 21.40 7.60
N GLN A 152 14.17 20.54 6.69
CA GLN A 152 14.15 19.08 6.88
C GLN A 152 15.57 18.51 7.08
N PRO A 153 16.30 18.89 8.15
CA PRO A 153 17.69 18.48 8.41
C PRO A 153 17.89 16.94 8.33
N ILE A 154 16.90 16.18 8.81
CA ILE A 154 16.95 14.73 8.95
C ILE A 154 16.18 13.98 7.85
N GLY A 155 15.16 14.60 7.24
CA GLY A 155 14.40 14.02 6.13
C GLY A 155 13.78 12.67 6.46
N VAL A 156 13.94 11.68 5.58
CA VAL A 156 13.31 10.34 5.71
C VAL A 156 13.91 9.45 6.81
N ARG A 157 14.96 9.90 7.50
CA ARG A 157 15.59 9.17 8.62
C ARG A 157 14.74 9.14 9.88
N THR A 158 13.77 10.06 10.02
CA THR A 158 12.73 9.99 11.05
C THR A 158 11.45 9.36 10.50
N SER A 159 10.60 8.84 11.38
CA SER A 159 9.26 8.36 11.02
C SER A 159 8.29 9.47 10.60
N GLY A 160 8.51 10.75 10.99
CA GLY A 160 7.60 11.84 10.62
C GLY A 160 7.71 13.12 11.46
N ASP A 161 6.63 13.89 11.46
CA ASP A 161 6.50 15.18 12.14
C ASP A 161 5.52 15.13 13.35
N ASP A 162 4.80 14.03 13.57
CA ASP A 162 3.95 13.84 14.75
C ASP A 162 4.73 13.17 15.90
N PRO A 163 4.91 13.84 17.06
CA PRO A 163 5.72 13.32 18.16
C PRO A 163 5.25 11.97 18.71
N GLN A 164 3.93 11.71 18.71
CA GLN A 164 3.38 10.47 19.24
C GLN A 164 3.59 9.30 18.27
N GLU A 165 3.42 9.55 16.97
CA GLU A 165 3.69 8.57 15.94
C GLU A 165 5.19 8.23 15.88
N VAL A 166 6.07 9.24 15.89
CA VAL A 166 7.53 9.02 15.97
C VAL A 166 7.89 8.23 17.22
N SER A 167 7.29 8.55 18.37
CA SER A 167 7.51 7.79 19.60
C SER A 167 7.08 6.32 19.47
N GLN A 168 5.94 6.04 18.86
CA GLN A 168 5.41 4.68 18.74
C GLN A 168 6.26 3.83 17.79
N TYR A 169 6.66 4.37 16.64
CA TYR A 169 7.57 3.69 15.73
C TYR A 169 8.97 3.53 16.33
N GLY A 170 9.49 4.57 17.00
CA GLY A 170 10.78 4.55 17.67
C GLY A 170 10.86 3.47 18.75
N VAL A 171 9.83 3.35 19.62
CA VAL A 171 9.79 2.31 20.66
C VAL A 171 9.73 0.90 20.08
N GLU A 172 8.92 0.67 19.05
CA GLU A 172 8.83 -0.67 18.42
C GLU A 172 10.11 -1.04 17.67
N THR A 173 10.77 -0.06 17.04
CA THR A 173 12.09 -0.25 16.41
C THR A 173 13.15 -0.59 17.46
N MET A 174 13.18 0.16 18.58
CA MET A 174 14.08 -0.09 19.71
C MET A 174 13.91 -1.52 20.25
N LYS A 175 12.67 -1.95 20.50
CA LYS A 175 12.38 -3.30 21.00
C LYS A 175 12.89 -4.38 20.03
N GLY A 176 12.75 -4.19 18.73
CA GLY A 176 13.22 -5.17 17.73
C GLY A 176 14.73 -5.33 17.74
N TYR A 177 15.46 -4.23 17.87
CA TYR A 177 16.90 -4.27 18.04
C TYR A 177 17.31 -4.99 19.33
N GLN A 178 16.62 -4.72 20.44
CA GLN A 178 16.89 -5.32 21.74
C GLN A 178 16.55 -6.82 21.77
N GLU A 179 15.43 -7.24 21.18
CA GLU A 179 15.02 -8.65 21.09
C GLU A 179 16.04 -9.49 20.32
N ALA A 180 16.60 -8.92 19.24
CA ALA A 180 17.68 -9.54 18.48
C ALA A 180 19.04 -9.52 19.21
N GLY A 181 19.15 -8.88 20.38
CA GLY A 181 20.33 -8.87 21.24
C GLY A 181 21.34 -7.76 20.96
N LEU A 182 20.95 -6.69 20.26
CA LEU A 182 21.79 -5.48 20.11
C LEU A 182 21.49 -4.43 21.17
N VAL A 183 22.52 -3.71 21.58
CA VAL A 183 22.37 -2.47 22.36
C VAL A 183 21.82 -1.36 21.46
N THR A 184 20.90 -0.56 21.98
CA THR A 184 20.30 0.58 21.28
C THR A 184 20.88 1.93 21.72
N CYS A 185 20.88 2.90 20.82
CA CYS A 185 21.29 4.28 21.12
C CYS A 185 20.33 5.28 20.47
N GLY A 186 19.42 5.85 21.26
CA GLY A 186 18.46 6.84 20.78
C GLY A 186 19.18 8.14 20.39
N LYS A 187 18.85 8.70 19.22
CA LYS A 187 19.51 9.92 18.69
C LYS A 187 18.56 10.83 17.89
N HIS A 188 18.81 12.14 17.80
CA HIS A 188 19.92 12.89 18.38
C HIS A 188 19.38 13.82 19.48
N PHE A 189 19.76 13.57 20.74
CA PHE A 189 19.22 14.34 21.85
C PHE A 189 19.85 15.75 21.91
N PRO A 190 19.09 16.83 22.18
CA PRO A 190 17.65 16.87 22.44
C PRO A 190 16.77 16.85 21.18
N SER A 191 17.26 17.31 20.04
CA SER A 191 16.60 17.15 18.73
C SER A 191 17.50 17.63 17.60
N TYR A 192 17.52 16.92 16.47
CA TYR A 192 17.92 17.46 15.17
C TYR A 192 16.73 17.76 14.25
N GLY A 193 15.49 17.56 14.71
CA GLY A 193 14.31 17.64 13.87
C GLY A 193 13.95 19.05 13.35
N ASN A 194 14.43 20.10 14.02
CA ASN A 194 14.22 21.49 13.62
C ASN A 194 15.42 22.34 14.05
N ILE A 195 16.45 22.32 13.20
CA ILE A 195 17.67 23.11 13.37
C ILE A 195 17.75 24.17 12.28
N GLU A 196 18.30 25.33 12.66
CA GLU A 196 18.61 26.44 11.77
C GLU A 196 20.11 26.61 11.63
N PHE A 197 20.56 27.08 10.46
CA PHE A 197 21.94 27.50 10.22
C PHE A 197 21.94 29.01 10.08
N VAL A 198 22.48 29.72 11.08
CA VAL A 198 22.44 31.19 11.16
C VAL A 198 23.55 31.86 10.32
N GLY A 199 24.47 31.07 9.75
CA GLY A 199 25.55 31.53 8.86
C GLY A 199 25.91 30.53 7.76
N SER A 200 27.19 30.15 7.63
CA SER A 200 27.64 29.17 6.63
C SER A 200 27.27 27.74 7.01
N GLN A 201 27.30 26.79 6.06
CA GLN A 201 27.03 25.37 6.33
C GLN A 201 28.05 24.70 7.28
N THR A 202 29.15 25.39 7.61
CA THR A 202 30.18 24.97 8.57
C THR A 202 29.88 25.42 10.00
N ASP A 203 28.86 26.27 10.19
CA ASP A 203 28.46 26.76 11.50
C ASP A 203 27.70 25.69 12.30
N VAL A 204 27.77 25.81 13.63
CA VAL A 204 27.06 24.90 14.53
C VAL A 204 25.55 25.03 14.30
N PRO A 205 24.84 23.93 14.01
CA PRO A 205 23.39 23.97 13.88
C PRO A 205 22.74 24.42 15.20
N VAL A 206 21.72 25.27 15.11
CA VAL A 206 21.10 25.91 16.28
C VAL A 206 19.66 25.44 16.44
N ILE A 207 19.28 25.05 17.66
CA ILE A 207 17.90 24.90 18.10
C ILE A 207 17.43 26.22 18.69
N THR A 208 16.34 26.76 18.13
CA THR A 208 15.71 28.01 18.58
C THR A 208 14.50 27.76 19.48
N GLU A 209 14.03 26.51 19.58
CA GLU A 209 12.94 26.11 20.47
C GLU A 209 13.34 26.18 21.96
N SER A 210 12.40 26.64 22.79
CA SER A 210 12.50 26.59 24.25
C SER A 210 12.39 25.15 24.77
N LEU A 211 12.85 24.90 26.00
CA LEU A 211 12.74 23.59 26.63
C LEU A 211 11.28 23.13 26.78
N GLU A 212 10.37 24.06 27.05
CA GLU A 212 8.93 23.79 27.15
C GLU A 212 8.37 23.32 25.81
N GLN A 213 8.76 23.96 24.71
CA GLN A 213 8.37 23.54 23.35
C GLN A 213 8.93 22.15 23.04
N LEU A 214 10.22 21.92 23.26
CA LEU A 214 10.86 20.62 23.07
C LEU A 214 10.19 19.52 23.91
N SER A 215 9.82 19.84 25.16
CA SER A 215 9.15 18.91 26.09
C SER A 215 7.77 18.45 25.62
N LEU A 216 7.06 19.30 24.89
CA LEU A 216 5.74 19.02 24.30
C LEU A 216 5.84 18.32 22.94
N SER A 217 6.98 18.40 22.26
CA SER A 217 7.20 17.84 20.92
C SER A 217 8.40 16.89 20.88
N ALA A 218 9.60 17.37 20.55
CA ALA A 218 10.78 16.59 20.20
C ALA A 218 11.29 15.64 21.30
N LEU A 219 11.00 15.92 22.58
CA LEU A 219 11.41 15.07 23.70
C LEU A 219 10.42 13.94 24.00
N VAL A 220 9.22 13.93 23.40
CA VAL A 220 8.22 12.88 23.62
C VAL A 220 8.77 11.49 23.24
N PRO A 221 9.38 11.29 22.05
CA PRO A 221 9.97 10.00 21.70
C PRO A 221 11.08 9.56 22.66
N PHE A 222 11.97 10.47 23.08
CA PHE A 222 13.03 10.17 24.05
C PHE A 222 12.46 9.75 25.41
N ARG A 223 11.51 10.51 25.96
CA ARG A 223 10.86 10.20 27.25
C ARG A 223 10.23 8.80 27.24
N ASN A 224 9.53 8.46 26.16
CA ASN A 224 8.87 7.18 26.03
C ASN A 224 9.86 6.04 25.79
N ALA A 225 10.92 6.25 24.99
CA ALA A 225 11.98 5.26 24.79
C ALA A 225 12.72 4.96 26.11
N ILE A 226 13.06 5.99 26.89
CA ILE A 226 13.66 5.85 28.22
C ILE A 226 12.76 5.03 29.14
N ALA A 227 11.47 5.34 29.20
CA ALA A 227 10.49 4.59 29.99
C ALA A 227 10.33 3.13 29.56
N ASN A 228 10.68 2.79 28.31
CA ASN A 228 10.65 1.44 27.75
C ASN A 228 12.03 0.74 27.76
N GLY A 229 13.03 1.30 28.45
CA GLY A 229 14.32 0.63 28.65
C GLY A 229 15.37 0.89 27.56
N LEU A 230 15.40 2.10 26.98
CA LEU A 230 16.48 2.53 26.09
C LEU A 230 17.87 2.36 26.74
N ASP A 231 18.83 1.78 26.02
CA ASP A 231 20.15 1.45 26.60
C ASP A 231 21.11 2.65 26.67
N ALA A 232 21.19 3.40 25.57
CA ALA A 232 22.05 4.55 25.41
C ALA A 232 21.34 5.73 24.73
N VAL A 233 21.85 6.94 24.94
CA VAL A 233 21.41 8.17 24.24
C VAL A 233 22.62 8.91 23.69
N MET A 234 22.57 9.25 22.41
CA MET A 234 23.55 10.12 21.78
C MET A 234 23.09 11.57 21.83
N VAL A 235 23.93 12.44 22.37
CA VAL A 235 23.65 13.88 22.51
C VAL A 235 24.31 14.63 21.36
N GLY A 236 23.53 15.37 20.59
CA GLY A 236 23.98 16.06 19.39
C GLY A 236 24.94 17.23 19.66
N GLY A 237 25.70 17.59 18.64
CA GLY A 237 26.64 18.72 18.62
C GLY A 237 25.99 20.07 18.32
N VAL A 238 24.70 20.24 18.62
CA VAL A 238 23.91 21.45 18.33
C VAL A 238 24.04 22.51 19.41
N ALA A 239 23.98 23.78 18.99
CA ALA A 239 23.76 24.90 19.88
C ALA A 239 22.27 25.00 20.25
N MET A 240 21.98 25.54 21.42
CA MET A 240 20.62 25.94 21.79
C MET A 240 20.65 27.40 22.19
N SER A 241 19.83 28.21 21.53
CA SER A 241 19.71 29.64 21.78
C SER A 241 18.22 29.96 21.95
N SER A 242 17.72 29.78 23.17
CA SER A 242 16.32 30.00 23.51
C SER A 242 16.18 30.61 24.91
N ALA A 243 14.96 31.05 25.25
CA ALA A 243 14.70 31.64 26.56
C ALA A 243 15.02 30.62 27.67
N GLY A 244 16.03 30.93 28.50
CA GLY A 244 16.45 30.08 29.63
C GLY A 244 17.53 29.03 29.33
N VAL A 245 17.93 28.83 28.06
CA VAL A 245 19.05 27.96 27.67
C VAL A 245 19.87 28.63 26.59
N ASN A 246 21.14 28.88 26.88
CA ASN A 246 22.11 29.36 25.90
C ASN A 246 23.38 28.52 25.99
N VAL A 247 23.52 27.55 25.08
CA VAL A 247 24.63 26.59 25.07
C VAL A 247 25.20 26.49 23.66
N MET A 248 26.53 26.43 23.57
CA MET A 248 27.24 26.32 22.28
C MET A 248 27.14 24.92 21.68
N HIS A 249 27.22 23.88 22.53
CA HIS A 249 27.05 22.48 22.14
C HIS A 249 26.29 21.73 23.23
N ALA A 250 25.18 21.08 22.87
CA ALA A 250 24.35 20.30 23.79
C ALA A 250 25.14 19.14 24.45
N CYS A 251 26.00 18.46 23.68
CA CYS A 251 26.85 17.37 24.19
C CYS A 251 27.95 17.80 25.17
N LEU A 252 28.17 19.11 25.35
CA LEU A 252 29.15 19.68 26.30
C LEU A 252 28.48 20.38 27.49
N SER A 253 27.14 20.35 27.58
CA SER A 253 26.39 21.16 28.56
C SER A 253 25.82 20.34 29.72
N GLU A 254 26.22 20.71 30.95
CA GLU A 254 25.63 20.19 32.20
C GLU A 254 24.11 20.46 32.26
N GLN A 255 23.64 21.60 31.73
CA GLN A 255 22.21 21.95 31.74
C GLN A 255 21.39 20.97 30.90
N VAL A 256 21.93 20.52 29.75
CA VAL A 256 21.24 19.60 28.84
C VAL A 256 21.40 18.15 29.30
N ILE A 257 22.61 17.74 29.69
CA ILE A 257 22.86 16.34 30.03
C ILE A 257 22.45 16.04 31.48
N ASP A 258 23.03 16.72 32.47
CA ASP A 258 22.71 16.47 33.87
C ASP A 258 21.33 17.03 34.26
N GLY A 259 20.99 18.24 33.82
CA GLY A 259 19.69 18.86 34.05
C GLY A 259 18.56 18.11 33.34
N LEU A 260 18.50 18.24 32.02
CA LEU A 260 17.36 17.72 31.27
C LEU A 260 17.36 16.18 31.13
N LEU A 261 18.47 15.56 30.72
CA LEU A 261 18.47 14.12 30.44
C LEU A 261 18.52 13.26 31.72
N ARG A 262 19.44 13.54 32.65
CA ARG A 262 19.59 12.76 33.90
C ARG A 262 18.53 13.11 34.94
N LYS A 263 18.35 14.40 35.26
CA LYS A 263 17.44 14.80 36.35
C LYS A 263 15.98 14.86 35.91
N ASP A 264 15.65 15.45 34.76
CA ASP A 264 14.24 15.61 34.38
C ASP A 264 13.66 14.37 33.70
N LEU A 265 14.37 13.81 32.71
CA LEU A 265 13.94 12.60 32.00
C LEU A 265 14.32 11.29 32.71
N LYS A 266 15.07 11.35 33.82
CA LYS A 266 15.46 10.19 34.65
C LYS A 266 16.19 9.09 33.86
N PHE A 267 17.04 9.48 32.92
CA PHE A 267 17.81 8.51 32.14
C PHE A 267 19.03 7.99 32.92
N ASP A 268 19.03 6.71 33.25
CA ASP A 268 20.14 6.05 33.98
C ASP A 268 21.10 5.25 33.08
N GLY A 269 20.80 5.13 31.78
CA GLY A 269 21.62 4.42 30.80
C GLY A 269 22.88 5.18 30.39
N VAL A 270 23.54 4.72 29.32
CA VAL A 270 24.82 5.28 28.86
C VAL A 270 24.59 6.54 28.01
N VAL A 271 25.25 7.65 28.35
CA VAL A 271 25.21 8.87 27.54
C VAL A 271 26.45 8.96 26.65
N VAL A 272 26.26 9.13 25.36
CA VAL A 272 27.33 9.21 24.35
C VAL A 272 27.37 10.64 23.79
N SER A 273 28.56 11.22 23.69
CA SER A 273 28.72 12.50 23.00
C SER A 273 28.50 12.35 21.49
N GLU A 274 28.20 13.45 20.80
CA GLU A 274 28.47 13.56 19.36
C GLU A 274 29.98 13.41 19.10
N CYS A 275 30.34 13.13 17.85
CA CYS A 275 31.74 13.09 17.44
C CYS A 275 32.44 14.44 17.73
N LEU A 276 33.48 14.43 18.55
CA LEU A 276 34.22 15.65 18.90
C LEU A 276 35.18 16.13 17.80
N GLU A 277 35.28 15.41 16.68
CA GLU A 277 36.06 15.84 15.49
C GLU A 277 35.32 16.88 14.62
N MET A 278 34.20 17.43 15.10
CA MET A 278 33.49 18.49 14.42
C MET A 278 34.35 19.75 14.25
N GLU A 279 34.42 20.28 13.04
CA GLU A 279 35.27 21.44 12.69
C GLU A 279 35.05 22.62 13.64
N ALA A 280 33.80 23.04 13.86
CA ALA A 280 33.48 24.13 14.78
C ALA A 280 33.96 23.89 16.23
N LEU A 281 33.90 22.65 16.72
CA LEU A 281 34.36 22.30 18.06
C LEU A 281 35.90 22.28 18.12
N THR A 282 36.54 21.64 17.14
CA THR A 282 38.00 21.57 17.07
C THR A 282 38.66 22.95 17.02
N HIS A 283 38.05 23.92 16.33
CA HIS A 283 38.55 25.29 16.24
C HIS A 283 38.25 26.15 17.48
N ASN A 284 37.05 26.06 18.04
CA ASN A 284 36.63 26.95 19.13
C ASN A 284 37.06 26.48 20.52
N ILE A 285 37.11 25.16 20.73
CA ILE A 285 37.32 24.53 22.05
C ILE A 285 38.56 23.64 22.07
N GLY A 286 38.84 22.94 20.97
CA GLY A 286 39.84 21.88 20.91
C GLY A 286 39.32 20.55 21.48
N VAL A 287 39.88 19.44 21.02
CA VAL A 287 39.35 18.10 21.30
C VAL A 287 39.59 17.69 22.75
N GLY A 288 40.78 17.99 23.30
CA GLY A 288 41.10 17.72 24.70
C GLY A 288 40.17 18.49 25.65
N GLY A 289 39.95 19.78 25.38
CA GLY A 289 39.02 20.62 26.14
C GLY A 289 37.58 20.13 26.04
N GLY A 290 37.12 19.81 24.83
CA GLY A 290 35.78 19.25 24.59
C GLY A 290 35.57 17.92 25.32
N THR A 291 36.59 17.07 25.38
CA THR A 291 36.53 15.78 26.10
C THR A 291 36.28 15.98 27.60
N VAL A 292 37.01 16.90 28.23
CA VAL A 292 36.82 17.24 29.65
C VAL A 292 35.42 17.82 29.88
N MET A 293 34.97 18.73 29.02
CA MET A 293 33.63 19.34 29.13
C MET A 293 32.52 18.31 28.99
N ALA A 294 32.58 17.42 28.00
CA ALA A 294 31.59 16.36 27.79
C ALA A 294 31.52 15.40 28.99
N MET A 295 32.67 14.95 29.51
CA MET A 295 32.72 14.07 30.67
C MET A 295 32.16 14.74 31.92
N LYS A 296 32.48 16.03 32.13
CA LYS A 296 31.94 16.84 33.23
C LYS A 296 30.44 17.03 33.10
N ALA A 297 29.94 17.28 31.89
CA ALA A 297 28.53 17.46 31.59
C ALA A 297 27.68 16.22 31.90
N GLY A 298 28.28 15.03 31.87
CA GLY A 298 27.61 13.77 32.21
C GLY A 298 27.61 12.73 31.09
N CYS A 299 28.34 12.95 30.00
CA CYS A 299 28.62 11.90 29.01
C CYS A 299 29.45 10.79 29.65
N ASP A 300 29.07 9.53 29.43
CA ASP A 300 29.80 8.36 29.90
C ASP A 300 30.78 7.83 28.83
N LEU A 301 30.47 8.03 27.55
CA LEU A 301 31.31 7.67 26.40
C LEU A 301 31.56 8.88 25.50
N ILE A 302 32.81 9.07 25.10
CA ILE A 302 33.23 10.13 24.19
C ILE A 302 33.54 9.56 22.81
N LEU A 303 32.92 10.11 21.77
CA LEU A 303 33.00 9.62 20.40
C LEU A 303 34.05 10.38 19.56
N LEU A 304 34.96 9.66 18.91
CA LEU A 304 35.91 10.18 17.91
C LEU A 304 36.07 9.23 16.72
N CYS A 305 35.59 9.63 15.55
CA CYS A 305 35.38 8.70 14.45
C CYS A 305 36.64 8.26 13.68
N ARG A 306 37.73 9.05 13.63
CA ARG A 306 38.85 8.73 12.71
C ARG A 306 40.23 9.24 13.07
N SER A 307 40.38 10.50 13.49
CA SER A 307 41.69 11.16 13.45
C SER A 307 42.57 10.72 14.63
N TYR A 308 43.65 9.97 14.37
CA TYR A 308 44.54 9.48 15.43
C TYR A 308 45.10 10.61 16.33
N PRO A 309 45.58 11.75 15.78
CA PRO A 309 46.04 12.86 16.63
C PRO A 309 44.94 13.37 17.57
N PHE A 310 43.70 13.52 17.09
CA PHE A 310 42.58 13.97 17.91
C PHE A 310 42.15 12.92 18.94
N GLN A 311 42.22 11.63 18.59
CA GLN A 311 41.98 10.53 19.52
C GLN A 311 43.00 10.52 20.67
N LEU A 312 44.28 10.72 20.37
CA LEU A 312 45.32 10.85 21.40
C LEU A 312 45.16 12.14 22.22
N GLU A 313 44.77 13.25 21.59
CA GLU A 313 44.47 14.50 22.28
C GLU A 313 43.31 14.33 23.28
N ALA A 314 42.25 13.62 22.90
CA ALA A 314 41.12 13.32 23.77
C ALA A 314 41.54 12.47 24.99
N LEU A 315 42.31 11.40 24.76
CA LEU A 315 42.82 10.52 25.83
C LEU A 315 43.69 11.31 26.84
N ASN A 316 44.63 12.10 26.33
CA ASN A 316 45.49 12.95 27.14
C ASN A 316 44.69 14.05 27.86
N GLY A 317 43.69 14.62 27.20
CA GLY A 317 42.80 15.63 27.77
C GLY A 317 42.01 15.10 28.97
N LEU A 318 41.44 13.89 28.86
CA LEU A 318 40.74 13.26 29.99
C LEU A 318 41.69 12.97 31.16
N LYS A 319 42.87 12.42 30.87
CA LYS A 319 43.89 12.13 31.88
C LYS A 319 44.29 13.39 32.64
N LEU A 320 44.62 14.46 31.93
CA LEU A 320 44.96 15.76 32.52
C LEU A 320 43.79 16.35 33.31
N GLY A 321 42.55 16.20 32.82
CA GLY A 321 41.34 16.64 33.52
C GLY A 321 41.14 15.92 34.86
N VAL A 322 41.50 14.65 34.96
CA VAL A 322 41.46 13.90 36.24
C VAL A 322 42.62 14.29 37.15
N GLU A 323 43.84 14.39 36.62
CA GLU A 323 45.04 14.78 37.38
C GLU A 323 44.89 16.16 38.03
N ASN A 324 44.31 17.13 37.30
CA ASN A 324 44.06 18.47 37.81
C ASN A 324 42.75 18.60 38.62
N GLY A 325 42.03 17.49 38.84
CA GLY A 325 40.81 17.47 39.66
C GLY A 325 39.56 18.09 39.02
N MET A 326 39.60 18.44 37.72
CA MET A 326 38.42 18.90 36.98
C MET A 326 37.37 17.79 36.83
N ILE A 327 37.82 16.54 36.68
CA ILE A 327 36.99 15.34 36.66
C ILE A 327 37.34 14.49 37.88
N SER A 328 36.33 14.21 38.73
CA SER A 328 36.56 13.36 39.90
C SER A 328 36.71 11.88 39.49
N ARG A 329 37.55 11.13 40.22
CA ARG A 329 37.63 9.66 40.05
C ARG A 329 36.28 8.96 40.23
N SER A 330 35.41 9.52 41.08
CA SER A 330 34.05 9.00 41.27
C SER A 330 33.19 9.12 40.00
N ARG A 331 33.36 10.20 39.22
CA ARG A 331 32.67 10.40 37.93
C ARG A 331 33.09 9.32 36.94
N ILE A 332 34.40 9.04 36.85
CA ILE A 332 34.96 7.97 35.99
C ILE A 332 34.38 6.60 36.38
N LYS A 333 34.39 6.27 37.67
CA LYS A 333 33.83 5.01 38.19
C LYS A 333 32.34 4.86 37.88
N GLN A 334 31.57 5.95 38.00
CA GLN A 334 30.14 5.96 37.68
C GLN A 334 29.89 5.69 36.19
N SER A 335 30.62 6.37 35.29
CA SER A 335 30.52 6.11 33.84
C SER A 335 30.88 4.66 33.52
N LEU A 336 31.99 4.18 34.09
CA LEU A 336 32.48 2.82 33.87
C LEU A 336 31.44 1.79 34.30
N GLN A 337 30.80 1.96 35.46
CA GLN A 337 29.75 1.05 35.93
C GLN A 337 28.59 0.94 34.93
N ARG A 338 28.15 2.06 34.34
CA ARG A 338 27.10 2.04 33.31
C ARG A 338 27.56 1.33 32.04
N VAL A 339 28.76 1.65 31.55
CA VAL A 339 29.34 1.02 30.35
C VAL A 339 29.51 -0.48 30.54
N LEU A 340 30.03 -0.92 31.69
CA LEU A 340 30.19 -2.34 32.00
C LEU A 340 28.85 -3.06 32.19
N ALA A 341 27.85 -2.40 32.80
CA ALA A 341 26.49 -2.94 32.90
C ALA A 341 25.87 -3.13 31.51
N MET A 342 26.05 -2.17 30.61
CA MET A 342 25.61 -2.27 29.21
C MET A 342 26.30 -3.43 28.48
N LYS A 343 27.63 -3.52 28.54
CA LYS A 343 28.41 -4.63 27.95
C LYS A 343 27.96 -6.00 28.46
N ALA A 344 27.73 -6.12 29.77
CA ALA A 344 27.35 -7.38 30.39
C ALA A 344 26.00 -7.94 29.92
N ARG A 345 25.12 -7.10 29.34
CA ARG A 345 23.82 -7.54 28.79
C ARG A 345 23.92 -8.08 27.36
N CYS A 346 24.86 -7.59 26.55
CA CYS A 346 24.86 -7.86 25.11
C CYS A 346 26.01 -8.75 24.62
N THR A 347 27.12 -8.86 25.36
CA THR A 347 28.29 -9.58 24.87
C THR A 347 29.07 -10.33 25.96
N THR A 348 29.77 -11.37 25.53
CA THR A 348 30.71 -12.19 26.31
C THR A 348 31.85 -12.61 25.39
N TRP A 349 33.00 -13.02 25.93
CA TRP A 349 34.12 -13.47 25.10
C TRP A 349 33.74 -14.67 24.21
N GLU A 350 32.92 -15.58 24.72
CA GLU A 350 32.40 -16.72 23.94
C GLU A 350 31.60 -16.25 22.72
N GLN A 351 30.72 -15.26 22.89
CA GLN A 351 29.92 -14.71 21.79
C GLN A 351 30.76 -13.87 20.83
N ALA A 352 31.63 -13.00 21.35
CA ALA A 352 32.40 -12.05 20.56
C ALA A 352 33.43 -12.72 19.63
N LEU A 353 33.95 -13.89 20.03
CA LEU A 353 34.96 -14.63 19.27
C LEU A 353 34.36 -15.71 18.36
N ASN A 354 33.05 -15.91 18.42
CA ASN A 354 32.33 -16.88 17.60
C ASN A 354 31.11 -16.21 16.92
N PRO A 355 31.32 -15.19 16.05
CA PRO A 355 30.23 -14.62 15.28
C PRO A 355 29.63 -15.67 14.35
N GLY A 356 28.31 -15.62 14.11
CA GLY A 356 27.62 -16.59 13.26
C GLY A 356 28.05 -16.56 11.80
N GLY A 357 28.47 -15.39 11.32
CA GLY A 357 28.98 -15.16 9.97
C GLY A 357 27.99 -15.54 8.87
N ILE A 358 28.54 -15.93 7.72
CA ILE A 358 27.77 -16.26 6.50
C ILE A 358 26.78 -17.41 6.71
N ASN A 359 27.11 -18.40 7.55
CA ASN A 359 26.24 -19.54 7.80
C ASN A 359 24.89 -19.11 8.41
N ALA A 360 24.93 -18.24 9.42
CA ALA A 360 23.73 -17.70 10.04
C ALA A 360 22.94 -16.81 9.06
N LEU A 361 23.64 -15.95 8.30
CA LEU A 361 23.01 -15.07 7.32
C LEU A 361 22.29 -15.86 6.22
N THR A 362 22.90 -16.92 5.72
CA THR A 362 22.31 -17.81 4.69
C THR A 362 20.98 -18.41 5.15
N GLN A 363 20.86 -18.76 6.44
CA GLN A 363 19.62 -19.31 6.99
C GLN A 363 18.50 -18.27 7.07
N MET A 364 18.83 -17.02 7.39
CA MET A 364 17.87 -15.92 7.56
C MET A 364 17.47 -15.23 6.24
N GLN A 365 18.34 -15.32 5.23
CA GLN A 365 18.24 -14.59 3.96
C GLN A 365 16.87 -14.73 3.27
N PRO A 366 16.24 -15.92 3.15
CA PRO A 366 14.96 -16.04 2.46
C PRO A 366 13.82 -15.29 3.17
N SER A 367 13.73 -15.43 4.50
CA SER A 367 12.71 -14.73 5.30
C SER A 367 12.90 -13.22 5.28
N HIS A 368 14.14 -12.75 5.38
CA HIS A 368 14.44 -11.32 5.38
C HIS A 368 14.23 -10.69 4.00
N THR A 369 14.50 -11.43 2.92
CA THR A 369 14.17 -11.00 1.56
C THR A 369 12.67 -10.82 1.39
N SER A 370 11.86 -11.80 1.82
CA SER A 370 10.40 -11.68 1.78
C SER A 370 9.88 -10.50 2.62
N LEU A 371 10.46 -10.29 3.81
CA LEU A 371 10.14 -9.15 4.68
C LEU A 371 10.47 -7.81 4.01
N SER A 372 11.66 -7.69 3.40
CA SER A 372 12.12 -6.50 2.70
C SER A 372 11.21 -6.16 1.52
N THR A 373 10.89 -7.14 0.67
CA THR A 373 9.95 -6.95 -0.44
C THR A 373 8.58 -6.49 0.06
N ARG A 374 8.03 -7.16 1.09
CA ARG A 374 6.74 -6.78 1.67
C ARG A 374 6.76 -5.36 2.24
N ALA A 375 7.86 -4.97 2.90
CA ALA A 375 8.00 -3.64 3.47
C ALA A 375 8.08 -2.55 2.40
N TYR A 376 8.87 -2.74 1.35
CA TYR A 376 8.93 -1.81 0.22
C TYR A 376 7.62 -1.74 -0.54
N ASP A 377 7.01 -2.88 -0.88
CA ASP A 377 5.73 -2.94 -1.60
C ASP A 377 4.61 -2.21 -0.81
N SER A 378 4.62 -2.31 0.52
CA SER A 378 3.65 -1.62 1.39
C SER A 378 3.99 -0.15 1.67
N SER A 379 5.21 0.30 1.39
CA SER A 379 5.67 1.65 1.68
C SER A 379 5.32 2.66 0.58
N ILE A 380 5.12 2.22 -0.66
CA ILE A 380 4.87 3.12 -1.79
C ILE A 380 3.53 3.84 -1.59
N THR A 381 3.58 5.17 -1.56
CA THR A 381 2.44 6.03 -1.29
C THR A 381 2.03 6.77 -2.55
N LEU A 382 0.82 6.52 -3.05
CA LEU A 382 0.19 7.38 -4.05
C LEU A 382 -0.51 8.53 -3.32
N VAL A 383 0.10 9.72 -3.33
CA VAL A 383 -0.44 10.89 -2.62
C VAL A 383 -1.68 11.42 -3.32
N ARG A 384 -1.64 11.46 -4.65
CA ARG A 384 -2.75 11.84 -5.52
C ARG A 384 -2.51 11.39 -6.96
N ASP A 385 -3.61 11.18 -7.67
CA ASP A 385 -3.65 10.96 -9.12
C ASP A 385 -4.90 11.62 -9.68
N ASN A 386 -4.85 12.94 -9.88
CA ASN A 386 -6.05 13.73 -10.20
C ASN A 386 -6.68 13.38 -11.55
N ASN A 387 -5.87 12.89 -12.49
CA ASN A 387 -6.25 12.62 -13.87
C ASN A 387 -6.26 11.11 -14.19
N ASP A 388 -6.20 10.23 -13.17
CA ASP A 388 -6.16 8.78 -13.32
C ASP A 388 -5.07 8.31 -14.33
N PHE A 389 -3.85 8.88 -14.24
CA PHE A 389 -2.73 8.53 -15.14
C PHE A 389 -2.08 7.18 -14.80
N LEU A 390 -2.42 6.58 -13.66
CA LEU A 390 -1.87 5.31 -13.23
C LEU A 390 -2.92 4.19 -13.25
N PRO A 391 -2.54 2.97 -13.67
CA PRO A 391 -1.21 2.57 -14.15
C PRO A 391 -0.92 2.99 -15.60
N LEU A 392 0.35 3.17 -15.94
CA LEU A 392 0.86 3.62 -17.25
C LEU A 392 0.27 2.88 -18.46
N PRO A 393 0.05 1.55 -18.44
CA PRO A 393 -0.56 0.84 -19.59
C PRO A 393 -2.00 1.26 -19.91
N GLN A 394 -2.67 2.06 -19.07
CA GLN A 394 -4.00 2.61 -19.37
C GLN A 394 -3.95 3.89 -20.20
N ILE A 395 -2.81 4.56 -20.23
CA ILE A 395 -2.63 5.86 -20.89
C ILE A 395 -1.57 5.84 -22.00
N LEU A 396 -0.81 4.74 -22.12
CA LEU A 396 0.27 4.59 -23.10
C LEU A 396 0.15 3.27 -23.85
N GLU A 397 0.18 3.35 -25.17
CA GLU A 397 0.31 2.18 -26.06
C GLU A 397 1.77 1.67 -26.10
N PRO A 398 2.03 0.41 -26.51
CA PRO A 398 3.38 -0.18 -26.48
C PRO A 398 4.44 0.54 -27.34
N ASP A 399 4.04 1.15 -28.46
CA ASP A 399 4.91 1.82 -29.42
C ASP A 399 5.24 3.28 -29.03
N GLU A 400 4.49 3.86 -28.10
CA GLU A 400 4.69 5.23 -27.64
C GLU A 400 5.96 5.39 -26.77
N GLU A 401 6.54 6.61 -26.76
CA GLU A 401 7.76 6.91 -26.00
C GLU A 401 7.43 7.41 -24.59
N LEU A 402 8.01 6.80 -23.56
CA LEU A 402 8.00 7.28 -22.17
C LEU A 402 9.29 8.07 -21.88
N LEU A 403 9.18 9.29 -21.39
CA LEU A 403 10.33 10.08 -20.95
C LEU A 403 10.52 9.98 -19.43
N LEU A 404 11.71 9.54 -19.02
CA LEU A 404 12.17 9.52 -17.64
C LEU A 404 13.19 10.65 -17.42
N LEU A 405 12.86 11.57 -16.50
CA LEU A 405 13.71 12.69 -16.08
C LEU A 405 14.19 12.46 -14.64
N THR A 406 15.50 12.38 -14.43
CA THR A 406 16.07 12.09 -13.10
C THR A 406 17.05 13.16 -12.63
N PRO A 407 17.11 13.45 -11.32
CA PRO A 407 18.11 14.36 -10.78
C PRO A 407 19.47 13.64 -10.70
N LEU A 408 20.55 14.42 -10.63
CA LEU A 408 21.87 13.89 -10.27
C LEU A 408 21.97 13.80 -8.74
N VAL A 409 22.01 12.57 -8.21
CA VAL A 409 22.17 12.31 -6.77
C VAL A 409 23.43 11.50 -6.51
N LYS A 410 24.07 11.68 -5.35
CA LYS A 410 25.21 10.84 -4.99
C LYS A 410 24.72 9.42 -4.67
N PRO A 411 25.43 8.36 -5.09
CA PRO A 411 25.09 7.00 -4.67
C PRO A 411 25.20 6.87 -3.15
N LEU A 412 24.40 5.97 -2.57
CA LEU A 412 24.45 5.67 -1.15
C LEU A 412 25.86 5.21 -0.76
N PRO A 413 26.46 5.72 0.35
CA PRO A 413 27.85 5.46 0.68
C PRO A 413 28.24 3.98 0.70
N ALA A 414 27.51 3.13 1.42
CA ALA A 414 27.82 1.70 1.49
C ALA A 414 27.64 0.99 0.14
N SER A 415 26.60 1.32 -0.63
CA SER A 415 26.40 0.77 -1.97
C SER A 415 27.47 1.24 -2.97
N ALA A 416 28.04 2.43 -2.78
CA ALA A 416 29.13 2.94 -3.62
C ALA A 416 30.44 2.18 -3.33
N VAL A 417 30.75 1.94 -2.06
CA VAL A 417 31.92 1.16 -1.63
C VAL A 417 31.84 -0.26 -2.18
N SER A 418 30.72 -0.95 -1.96
CA SER A 418 30.52 -2.32 -2.45
C SER A 418 30.68 -2.42 -3.99
N ARG A 419 30.03 -1.52 -4.76
CA ARG A 419 30.14 -1.51 -6.23
C ARG A 419 31.54 -1.21 -6.74
N SER A 420 32.29 -0.33 -6.09
CA SER A 420 33.68 -0.05 -6.47
C SER A 420 34.57 -1.29 -6.39
N MET A 421 34.29 -2.20 -5.45
CA MET A 421 35.05 -3.43 -5.26
C MET A 421 34.65 -4.54 -6.24
N VAL A 422 33.35 -4.71 -6.52
CA VAL A 422 32.88 -5.64 -7.55
C VAL A 422 33.54 -5.31 -8.90
N ASN A 423 33.59 -4.04 -9.27
CA ASN A 423 34.23 -3.59 -10.51
C ASN A 423 35.74 -3.87 -10.56
N MET A 424 36.44 -3.85 -9.41
CA MET A 424 37.86 -4.23 -9.32
C MET A 424 38.09 -5.74 -9.42
N MET A 425 37.13 -6.56 -8.98
CA MET A 425 37.20 -8.03 -9.08
C MET A 425 36.83 -8.55 -10.49
N THR A 426 35.97 -7.84 -11.23
CA THR A 426 35.53 -8.25 -12.58
C THR A 426 36.49 -7.85 -13.70
N THR A 427 37.56 -7.09 -13.41
CA THR A 427 38.63 -6.81 -14.40
C THR A 427 39.62 -7.97 -14.50
N SER A 428 39.22 -9.05 -15.17
CA SER A 428 40.15 -10.01 -15.78
C SER A 428 40.71 -9.46 -17.11
N PRO A 429 41.96 -9.78 -17.50
CA PRO A 429 42.58 -9.20 -18.71
C PRO A 429 41.94 -9.60 -20.05
N ASP A 430 41.07 -10.62 -20.08
CA ASP A 430 40.53 -11.20 -21.32
C ASP A 430 39.00 -11.25 -21.30
N SER A 431 38.35 -10.16 -21.70
CA SER A 431 37.07 -10.23 -22.43
C SER A 431 36.78 -8.89 -23.12
N SER A 432 36.87 -8.90 -24.44
CA SER A 432 36.60 -7.80 -25.36
C SER A 432 35.11 -7.43 -25.42
N GLY A 433 34.70 -6.49 -24.57
CA GLY A 433 33.41 -5.79 -24.62
C GLY A 433 33.59 -4.29 -24.77
N SER A 434 34.10 -3.83 -25.91
CA SER A 434 34.50 -2.44 -26.21
C SER A 434 33.31 -1.47 -26.44
N TRP A 435 32.29 -1.45 -25.58
CA TRP A 435 31.13 -0.54 -25.70
C TRP A 435 30.97 0.45 -24.53
N GLU A 436 31.87 0.45 -23.54
CA GLU A 436 31.71 1.26 -22.32
C GLU A 436 32.36 2.66 -22.33
N LYS A 437 33.10 3.06 -23.38
CA LYS A 437 33.85 4.34 -23.40
C LYS A 437 33.16 5.47 -24.20
N GLY A 438 31.84 5.56 -24.08
CA GLY A 438 31.00 6.39 -24.97
C GLY A 438 30.13 7.47 -24.30
N SER A 439 30.38 7.91 -23.07
CA SER A 439 29.94 9.23 -22.58
C SER A 439 30.60 9.52 -21.24
N SER A 440 30.93 10.79 -21.00
CA SER A 440 31.33 11.31 -19.69
C SER A 440 30.14 11.20 -18.72
N ILE A 441 29.88 9.99 -18.21
CA ILE A 441 28.82 9.74 -17.22
C ILE A 441 29.23 10.45 -15.94
N THR A 442 28.46 11.47 -15.56
CA THR A 442 28.61 12.09 -14.24
C THR A 442 28.21 11.06 -13.18
N SER A 443 28.95 10.95 -12.07
CA SER A 443 28.77 9.85 -11.09
C SER A 443 27.33 9.69 -10.58
N GLY A 444 26.56 10.78 -10.51
CA GLY A 444 25.16 10.75 -10.05
C GLY A 444 24.13 10.25 -11.07
N GLU A 445 24.47 10.20 -12.35
CA GLU A 445 23.57 9.69 -13.40
C GLU A 445 23.39 8.16 -13.33
N SER A 446 24.38 7.46 -12.77
CA SER A 446 24.37 6.00 -12.64
C SER A 446 23.30 5.47 -11.67
N VAL A 447 22.85 6.28 -10.71
CA VAL A 447 21.95 5.86 -9.62
C VAL A 447 20.60 5.37 -10.15
N PHE A 448 20.02 6.06 -11.12
CA PHE A 448 18.70 5.73 -11.67
C PHE A 448 18.75 4.91 -12.96
N ARG A 449 19.94 4.54 -13.42
CA ARG A 449 20.12 3.81 -14.68
C ARG A 449 19.42 2.45 -14.67
N GLU A 450 19.53 1.71 -13.57
CA GLU A 450 18.87 0.40 -13.46
C GLU A 450 17.35 0.53 -13.34
N PHE A 451 16.86 1.62 -12.76
CA PHE A 451 15.43 1.95 -12.78
C PHE A 451 14.93 2.22 -14.20
N GLY A 452 15.65 3.04 -14.99
CA GLY A 452 15.34 3.26 -16.40
C GLY A 452 15.33 1.95 -17.22
N ARG A 453 16.29 1.06 -16.97
CA ARG A 453 16.33 -0.29 -17.58
C ARG A 453 15.16 -1.16 -17.15
N SER A 454 14.80 -1.15 -15.87
CA SER A 454 13.68 -1.93 -15.33
C SER A 454 12.35 -1.46 -15.92
N LEU A 455 12.16 -0.14 -16.06
CA LEU A 455 11.02 0.43 -16.78
C LEU A 455 11.00 -0.02 -18.26
N ALA A 456 12.14 -0.01 -18.95
CA ALA A 456 12.22 -0.45 -20.34
C ALA A 456 11.88 -1.94 -20.50
N ARG A 457 12.39 -2.81 -19.62
CA ARG A 457 12.06 -4.26 -19.60
C ARG A 457 10.57 -4.48 -19.36
N GLN A 458 9.99 -3.77 -18.40
CA GLN A 458 8.57 -3.90 -18.08
C GLN A 458 7.66 -3.37 -19.19
N ARG A 459 8.05 -2.27 -19.86
CA ARG A 459 7.27 -1.67 -20.95
C ARG A 459 7.19 -2.52 -22.21
N SER A 460 8.24 -3.29 -22.51
CA SER A 460 8.48 -3.83 -23.85
C SER A 460 8.41 -2.76 -24.96
N GLY A 461 8.74 -1.50 -24.63
CA GLY A 461 8.61 -0.31 -25.48
C GLY A 461 9.72 0.71 -25.20
N ARG A 462 9.69 1.88 -25.86
CA ARG A 462 10.79 2.85 -25.80
C ARG A 462 10.72 3.71 -24.54
N VAL A 463 11.80 3.69 -23.75
CA VAL A 463 12.02 4.60 -22.61
C VAL A 463 13.20 5.51 -22.93
N LEU A 464 12.95 6.81 -22.97
CA LEU A 464 13.98 7.84 -23.08
C LEU A 464 14.37 8.24 -21.66
N HIS A 465 15.65 8.17 -21.31
CA HIS A 465 16.14 8.55 -19.97
C HIS A 465 17.18 9.65 -20.11
N THR A 466 16.96 10.78 -19.44
CA THR A 466 17.96 11.85 -19.34
C THR A 466 17.95 12.47 -17.95
N SER A 467 19.11 12.99 -17.54
CA SER A 467 19.27 13.66 -16.26
C SER A 467 19.11 15.17 -16.39
N TYR A 468 18.57 15.81 -15.35
CA TYR A 468 18.46 17.27 -15.25
C TYR A 468 19.30 17.83 -14.11
N THR A 469 19.72 19.08 -14.25
CA THR A 469 20.66 19.76 -13.33
C THR A 469 20.19 21.18 -13.00
N SER A 470 20.99 21.91 -12.24
CA SER A 470 20.75 23.32 -11.89
C SER A 470 20.69 24.27 -13.09
N THR A 471 21.06 23.83 -14.30
CA THR A 471 20.92 24.63 -15.53
C THR A 471 19.47 24.75 -16.02
N GLY A 472 18.52 24.10 -15.36
CA GLY A 472 17.10 24.19 -15.69
C GLY A 472 16.70 23.41 -16.95
N VAL A 473 15.54 23.77 -17.52
CA VAL A 473 15.03 23.18 -18.77
C VAL A 473 15.89 23.68 -19.94
N ARG A 474 16.33 22.76 -20.79
CA ARG A 474 17.22 23.00 -21.94
C ARG A 474 16.47 22.61 -23.22
N PRO A 475 16.88 23.08 -24.41
CA PRO A 475 16.24 22.71 -25.68
C PRO A 475 16.14 21.19 -25.91
N ILE A 476 17.14 20.43 -25.42
CA ILE A 476 17.08 18.96 -25.46
C ILE A 476 15.95 18.39 -24.60
N HIS A 477 15.68 18.97 -23.43
CA HIS A 477 14.57 18.55 -22.58
C HIS A 477 13.23 18.88 -23.24
N GLU A 478 13.08 20.08 -23.82
CA GLU A 478 11.88 20.48 -24.55
C GLU A 478 11.60 19.53 -25.73
N SER A 479 12.61 19.26 -26.56
CA SER A 479 12.49 18.33 -27.68
C SER A 479 12.09 16.91 -27.25
N LEU A 480 12.63 16.43 -26.12
CA LEU A 480 12.26 15.12 -25.57
C LEU A 480 10.85 15.12 -25.00
N ILE A 481 10.43 16.21 -24.32
CA ILE A 481 9.09 16.37 -23.77
C ILE A 481 8.06 16.41 -24.89
N ASP A 482 8.33 17.13 -25.98
CA ASP A 482 7.45 17.22 -27.15
C ASP A 482 7.23 15.84 -27.79
N ARG A 483 8.31 15.06 -27.94
CA ARG A 483 8.27 13.72 -28.53
C ARG A 483 7.59 12.65 -27.68
N ALA A 484 7.76 12.70 -26.36
CA ALA A 484 7.25 11.65 -25.48
C ALA A 484 5.72 11.75 -25.30
N SER A 485 5.04 10.61 -25.18
CA SER A 485 3.59 10.55 -24.90
C SER A 485 3.29 10.73 -23.41
N ALA A 486 4.24 10.43 -22.52
CA ALA A 486 4.14 10.69 -21.08
C ALA A 486 5.53 10.99 -20.47
N VAL A 487 5.53 11.65 -19.33
CA VAL A 487 6.74 12.04 -18.60
C VAL A 487 6.68 11.56 -17.15
N VAL A 488 7.73 10.87 -16.70
CA VAL A 488 7.98 10.54 -15.29
C VAL A 488 9.17 11.36 -14.82
N ILE A 489 8.98 12.14 -13.75
CA ILE A 489 10.00 13.01 -13.17
C ILE A 489 10.32 12.51 -11.76
N LEU A 490 11.56 12.12 -11.51
CA LEU A 490 12.01 11.80 -10.16
C LEU A 490 12.52 13.05 -9.47
N THR A 491 12.34 13.16 -8.17
CA THR A 491 12.82 14.27 -7.33
C THR A 491 13.43 13.71 -6.06
N ALA A 492 14.51 14.31 -5.58
CA ALA A 492 15.20 13.90 -4.36
C ALA A 492 15.54 15.14 -3.53
N ASP A 493 14.77 15.35 -2.46
CA ASP A 493 14.89 16.49 -1.55
C ASP A 493 14.86 17.84 -2.28
N SER A 494 13.87 18.02 -3.15
CA SER A 494 13.67 19.23 -3.96
C SER A 494 13.52 20.51 -3.11
N ASN A 495 13.02 20.40 -1.87
CA ASN A 495 12.95 21.54 -0.95
C ASN A 495 14.33 22.05 -0.51
N ARG A 496 15.35 21.18 -0.51
CA ARG A 496 16.76 21.55 -0.29
C ARG A 496 17.47 21.90 -1.60
N ASN A 497 16.98 21.35 -2.70
CA ASN A 497 17.53 21.50 -4.04
C ASN A 497 16.53 22.24 -4.94
N LEU A 498 16.35 23.54 -4.68
CA LEU A 498 15.29 24.36 -5.30
C LEU A 498 15.27 24.33 -6.84
N TYR A 499 16.42 24.04 -7.48
CA TYR A 499 16.47 23.84 -8.92
C TYR A 499 15.60 22.66 -9.40
N GLN A 500 15.50 21.57 -8.62
CA GLN A 500 14.64 20.43 -8.92
C GLN A 500 13.17 20.84 -8.83
N HIS A 501 12.84 21.67 -7.83
CA HIS A 501 11.50 22.19 -7.65
C HIS A 501 11.08 23.06 -8.85
N GLY A 502 11.93 24.01 -9.24
CA GLY A 502 11.71 24.86 -10.42
C GLY A 502 11.64 24.08 -11.73
N PHE A 503 12.54 23.12 -11.94
CA PHE A 503 12.56 22.25 -13.12
C PHE A 503 11.26 21.45 -13.25
N THR A 504 10.83 20.79 -12.17
CA THR A 504 9.63 19.93 -12.17
C THR A 504 8.36 20.74 -12.48
N LYS A 505 8.21 21.93 -11.87
CA LYS A 505 7.06 22.81 -12.15
C LYS A 505 7.07 23.34 -13.58
N HIS A 506 8.24 23.66 -14.12
CA HIS A 506 8.36 24.11 -15.50
C HIS A 506 7.95 22.98 -16.47
N VAL A 507 8.44 21.75 -16.30
CA VAL A 507 8.03 20.61 -17.13
C VAL A 507 6.53 20.33 -17.01
N SER A 508 5.98 20.33 -15.79
CA SER A 508 4.54 20.16 -15.58
C SER A 508 3.71 21.25 -16.30
N MET A 509 4.18 22.50 -16.29
CA MET A 509 3.54 23.60 -17.01
C MET A 509 3.58 23.39 -18.53
N ILE A 510 4.72 22.99 -19.09
CA ILE A 510 4.86 22.69 -20.53
C ILE A 510 3.84 21.63 -20.94
N CYS A 511 3.79 20.50 -20.22
CA CYS A 511 2.87 19.40 -20.50
C CYS A 511 1.37 19.78 -20.38
N LYS A 512 1.02 20.74 -19.53
CA LYS A 512 -0.34 21.29 -19.39
C LYS A 512 -0.75 22.28 -20.48
N SER A 513 0.23 22.81 -21.20
CA SER A 513 0.04 23.86 -22.21
C SER A 513 0.03 23.33 -23.64
N GLN A 514 0.27 22.03 -23.85
CA GLN A 514 0.29 21.42 -25.18
C GLN A 514 -1.13 21.24 -25.77
N TYR A 515 -1.21 21.44 -27.08
CA TYR A 515 -2.40 21.24 -27.91
C TYR A 515 -2.17 20.07 -28.86
N SER A 516 -3.23 19.30 -29.16
CA SER A 516 -3.21 18.26 -30.19
C SER A 516 -3.01 18.89 -31.57
N GLN A 517 -2.64 18.08 -32.56
CA GLN A 517 -2.57 18.52 -33.97
C GLN A 517 -3.92 19.01 -34.52
N THR A 518 -5.04 18.66 -33.87
CA THR A 518 -6.40 19.10 -34.20
C THR A 518 -6.83 20.38 -33.46
N GLY A 519 -5.96 20.96 -32.62
CA GLY A 519 -6.24 22.18 -31.85
C GLY A 519 -6.96 21.93 -30.52
N GLU A 520 -7.19 20.67 -30.13
CA GLU A 520 -7.79 20.32 -28.84
C GLU A 520 -6.72 20.30 -27.74
N ARG A 521 -7.02 20.90 -26.58
CA ARG A 521 -6.11 20.89 -25.45
C ARG A 521 -6.11 19.51 -24.79
N ARG A 522 -5.05 18.72 -24.98
CA ARG A 522 -4.85 17.43 -24.32
C ARG A 522 -3.64 17.52 -23.40
N GLU A 523 -3.88 17.54 -22.09
CA GLU A 523 -2.81 17.53 -21.09
C GLU A 523 -1.96 16.27 -21.26
N LYS A 524 -0.65 16.46 -21.45
CA LYS A 524 0.30 15.34 -21.53
C LYS A 524 0.50 14.76 -20.13
N PRO A 525 0.39 13.42 -19.94
CA PRO A 525 0.59 12.81 -18.64
C PRO A 525 1.95 13.11 -18.01
N VAL A 526 1.93 13.64 -16.79
CA VAL A 526 3.13 13.89 -15.98
C VAL A 526 2.96 13.27 -14.61
N ILE A 527 3.85 12.33 -14.28
CA ILE A 527 3.91 11.65 -13.00
C ILE A 527 5.17 12.11 -12.27
N VAL A 528 5.01 12.73 -11.11
CA VAL A 528 6.14 13.14 -10.27
C VAL A 528 6.34 12.10 -9.17
N VAL A 529 7.57 11.64 -9.01
CA VAL A 529 7.96 10.68 -7.98
C VAL A 529 8.99 11.32 -7.06
N ALA A 530 8.66 11.45 -5.77
CA ALA A 530 9.64 11.79 -4.75
C ALA A 530 10.30 10.54 -4.20
N VAL A 531 11.59 10.41 -4.44
CA VAL A 531 12.39 9.23 -4.04
C VAL A 531 13.13 9.43 -2.72
N SER A 532 12.91 10.54 -2.04
CA SER A 532 13.40 10.83 -0.70
C SER A 532 12.28 11.54 0.07
N SER A 533 12.41 12.83 0.36
CA SER A 533 11.40 13.58 1.07
C SER A 533 10.02 13.57 0.39
N PRO A 534 8.95 13.11 1.07
CA PRO A 534 7.60 13.17 0.51
C PRO A 534 7.06 14.60 0.44
N TYR A 535 7.75 15.55 1.05
CA TYR A 535 7.29 16.93 1.18
C TYR A 535 7.67 17.80 -0.02
N ASP A 536 8.37 17.24 -1.00
CA ASP A 536 8.76 17.93 -2.24
C ASP A 536 7.56 18.58 -2.95
N PHE A 537 6.46 17.83 -3.05
CA PHE A 537 5.21 18.30 -3.65
C PHE A 537 3.94 17.84 -2.93
N ALA A 538 4.01 17.20 -1.75
CA ALA A 538 2.83 16.68 -1.04
C ALA A 538 1.68 17.70 -0.92
N ILE A 539 2.00 18.96 -0.65
CA ILE A 539 1.02 20.05 -0.48
C ILE A 539 0.89 20.99 -1.69
N ASP A 540 1.66 20.79 -2.77
CA ASP A 540 1.62 21.67 -3.95
C ASP A 540 0.58 21.19 -4.98
N PRO A 541 -0.59 21.84 -5.13
CA PRO A 541 -1.66 21.38 -6.02
C PRO A 541 -1.30 21.48 -7.51
N SER A 542 -0.20 22.14 -7.87
CA SER A 542 0.23 22.28 -9.26
C SER A 542 0.68 20.95 -9.89
N ILE A 543 1.03 19.94 -9.09
CA ILE A 543 1.39 18.60 -9.56
C ILE A 543 0.17 17.68 -9.47
N GLY A 544 -0.28 17.13 -10.60
CA GLY A 544 -1.53 16.33 -10.68
C GLY A 544 -1.41 14.89 -10.17
N THR A 545 -0.31 14.22 -10.51
CA THR A 545 -0.03 12.83 -10.10
C THR A 545 1.30 12.78 -9.35
N TYR A 546 1.27 12.35 -8.09
CA TYR A 546 2.41 12.40 -7.17
C TYR A 546 2.53 11.12 -6.34
N ILE A 547 3.69 10.46 -6.44
CA ILE A 547 4.04 9.23 -5.71
C ILE A 547 5.25 9.48 -4.81
N CYS A 548 5.30 8.83 -3.65
CA CYS A 548 6.46 8.83 -2.77
C CYS A 548 7.00 7.41 -2.57
N THR A 549 8.33 7.24 -2.64
CA THR A 549 9.01 5.97 -2.33
C THR A 549 9.86 6.03 -1.07
N TYR A 550 10.10 7.23 -0.51
CA TYR A 550 10.85 7.49 0.73
C TYR A 550 12.32 7.04 0.73
N ASP A 551 12.78 6.47 -0.38
CA ASP A 551 14.10 5.92 -0.60
C ASP A 551 14.33 5.68 -2.11
N PHE A 552 15.57 5.78 -2.56
CA PHE A 552 16.00 5.52 -3.94
C PHE A 552 16.90 4.28 -4.05
N THR A 553 16.80 3.37 -3.08
CA THR A 553 17.37 2.03 -3.19
C THR A 553 16.73 1.24 -4.34
N GLU A 554 17.46 0.24 -4.83
CA GLU A 554 17.01 -0.57 -5.96
C GLU A 554 15.68 -1.29 -5.67
N THR A 555 15.49 -1.81 -4.46
CA THR A 555 14.23 -2.47 -4.08
C THR A 555 13.05 -1.50 -4.02
N ALA A 556 13.25 -0.25 -3.57
CA ALA A 556 12.21 0.78 -3.61
C ALA A 556 11.81 1.12 -5.06
N LEU A 557 12.80 1.28 -5.94
CA LEU A 557 12.57 1.60 -7.35
C LEU A 557 11.94 0.42 -8.12
N GLN A 558 12.24 -0.82 -7.76
CA GLN A 558 11.55 -2.00 -8.30
C GLN A 558 10.08 -2.04 -7.86
N ALA A 559 9.77 -1.76 -6.59
CA ALA A 559 8.40 -1.66 -6.11
C ALA A 559 7.63 -0.53 -6.84
N LEU A 560 8.29 0.60 -7.11
CA LEU A 560 7.74 1.67 -7.92
C LEU A 560 7.42 1.23 -9.35
N VAL A 561 8.28 0.44 -10.02
CA VAL A 561 7.97 -0.11 -11.36
C VAL A 561 6.68 -0.93 -11.32
N LYS A 562 6.51 -1.81 -10.33
CA LYS A 562 5.29 -2.61 -10.17
C LYS A 562 4.05 -1.72 -10.00
N VAL A 563 4.15 -0.62 -9.25
CA VAL A 563 3.05 0.34 -9.06
C VAL A 563 2.73 1.08 -10.37
N LEU A 564 3.74 1.58 -11.06
CA LEU A 564 3.57 2.29 -12.33
C LEU A 564 2.89 1.42 -13.40
N TYR A 565 3.07 0.10 -13.35
CA TYR A 565 2.46 -0.86 -14.28
C TYR A 565 1.23 -1.58 -13.74
N GLY A 566 0.80 -1.29 -12.51
CA GLY A 566 -0.42 -1.83 -11.92
C GLY A 566 -0.32 -3.31 -11.49
N GLU A 567 0.88 -3.85 -11.37
CA GLU A 567 1.15 -5.15 -10.73
C GLU A 567 1.02 -5.08 -9.22
N LEU A 568 1.33 -3.91 -8.65
CA LEU A 568 1.21 -3.61 -7.24
C LEU A 568 0.27 -2.41 -7.04
N SER A 569 -0.70 -2.55 -6.13
CA SER A 569 -1.51 -1.41 -5.69
C SER A 569 -0.79 -0.68 -4.55
N PRO A 570 -0.54 0.63 -4.64
CA PRO A 570 0.11 1.38 -3.58
C PRO A 570 -0.80 1.42 -2.34
N THR A 571 -0.26 1.03 -1.19
CA THR A 571 -0.99 0.99 0.10
C THR A 571 -0.40 1.92 1.15
N GLY A 572 0.77 2.51 0.87
CA GLY A 572 1.40 3.47 1.76
C GLY A 572 0.55 4.73 1.92
N SER A 573 0.73 5.39 3.06
CA SER A 573 0.13 6.68 3.39
C SER A 573 1.21 7.66 3.81
N LEU A 574 1.01 8.96 3.58
CA LEU A 574 1.93 9.97 4.11
C LEU A 574 1.94 9.84 5.64
N PRO A 575 3.10 9.70 6.30
CA PRO A 575 3.16 9.64 7.76
C PRO A 575 2.96 11.04 8.37
N GLY A 576 2.57 11.09 9.64
CA GLY A 576 2.52 12.32 10.42
C GLY A 576 1.27 13.19 10.19
N THR A 577 1.43 14.50 10.37
CA THR A 577 0.34 15.48 10.40
C THR A 577 -0.37 15.62 9.04
N ILE A 578 0.35 15.46 7.93
CA ILE A 578 -0.24 15.48 6.58
C ILE A 578 -1.19 14.29 6.39
N SER A 579 -0.89 13.12 6.97
CA SER A 579 -1.81 11.98 7.06
C SER A 579 -3.12 12.36 7.71
N ARG A 580 -3.06 13.12 8.82
CA ARG A 580 -4.26 13.54 9.56
C ARG A 580 -5.04 14.58 8.79
N SER A 581 -4.40 15.51 8.09
CA SER A 581 -5.10 16.44 7.18
C SER A 581 -5.81 15.69 6.04
N GLN A 582 -5.17 14.68 5.46
CA GLN A 582 -5.81 13.80 4.45
C GLN A 582 -6.89 12.89 5.03
N LYS A 583 -6.73 12.37 6.26
CA LYS A 583 -7.75 11.59 6.99
C LYS A 583 -8.89 12.45 7.54
N ILE A 584 -8.66 13.74 7.81
CA ILE A 584 -9.71 14.71 8.12
C ILE A 584 -10.51 15.00 6.83
N HIS A 585 -9.86 14.99 5.65
CA HIS A 585 -10.55 15.03 4.36
C HIS A 585 -11.18 13.70 3.91
N GLN A 586 -10.65 12.56 4.37
CA GLN A 586 -11.24 11.23 4.23
C GLN A 586 -11.82 10.74 5.56
N SER A 587 -12.51 11.60 6.31
CA SER A 587 -13.51 11.06 7.22
C SER A 587 -14.46 10.27 6.32
N ARG A 588 -14.56 8.95 6.48
CA ARG A 588 -15.62 8.16 5.82
C ARG A 588 -16.92 8.87 6.19
N GLN A 589 -17.44 9.70 5.28
CA GLN A 589 -18.64 10.46 5.56
C GLN A 589 -19.75 9.44 5.74
N HIS A 590 -20.24 9.33 6.97
CA HIS A 590 -21.40 8.51 7.27
C HIS A 590 -22.61 9.30 6.82
N TRP A 591 -23.10 8.99 5.61
CA TRP A 591 -24.32 9.58 5.11
C TRP A 591 -25.50 9.05 5.92
N LEU A 592 -26.46 9.93 6.21
CA LEU A 592 -27.75 9.50 6.74
C LEU A 592 -28.42 8.63 5.69
N VAL A 593 -28.60 7.35 6.03
CA VAL A 593 -29.34 6.40 5.20
C VAL A 593 -30.74 6.24 5.78
N GLU A 594 -31.73 6.64 5.00
CA GLU A 594 -33.14 6.49 5.34
C GLU A 594 -33.72 5.23 4.70
N THR A 595 -34.81 4.71 5.25
CA THR A 595 -35.62 3.70 4.57
C THR A 595 -36.35 4.37 3.40
N TRP A 596 -36.38 3.69 2.26
CA TRP A 596 -37.15 4.07 1.08
C TRP A 596 -38.63 4.21 1.41
N ASN A 597 -39.27 5.24 0.86
CA ASN A 597 -40.72 5.41 0.88
C ASN A 597 -41.22 5.72 -0.53
N GLU A 598 -42.16 4.93 -1.04
CA GLU A 598 -42.64 5.03 -2.43
C GLU A 598 -43.25 6.40 -2.75
N GLU A 599 -44.12 6.94 -1.90
CA GLU A 599 -44.76 8.25 -2.15
C GLU A 599 -43.74 9.40 -2.12
N ARG A 600 -42.73 9.31 -1.26
CA ARG A 600 -41.73 10.36 -1.06
C ARG A 600 -40.61 10.33 -2.09
N ASP A 601 -40.12 9.15 -2.46
CA ASP A 601 -38.81 9.00 -3.10
C ASP A 601 -38.89 8.56 -4.58
N SER A 602 -40.04 8.10 -5.10
CA SER A 602 -40.17 7.55 -6.47
C SER A 602 -39.72 8.51 -7.56
N GLU A 603 -40.21 9.76 -7.58
CA GLU A 603 -39.84 10.76 -8.59
C GLU A 603 -38.33 11.07 -8.56
N ALA A 604 -37.76 11.19 -7.36
CA ALA A 604 -36.35 11.49 -7.18
C ALA A 604 -35.44 10.29 -7.54
N LEU A 605 -35.93 9.05 -7.40
CA LEU A 605 -35.23 7.87 -7.90
C LEU A 605 -35.26 7.78 -9.41
N ASP A 606 -36.38 8.10 -10.05
CA ASP A 606 -36.45 8.14 -11.51
C ASP A 606 -35.49 9.19 -12.08
N ALA A 607 -35.39 10.37 -11.45
CA ALA A 607 -34.39 11.37 -11.81
C ALA A 607 -32.93 10.87 -11.61
N LEU A 608 -32.66 10.13 -10.52
CA LEU A 608 -31.35 9.52 -10.28
C LEU A 608 -31.01 8.46 -11.34
N LEU A 609 -31.99 7.64 -11.74
CA LEU A 609 -31.82 6.63 -12.78
C LEU A 609 -31.51 7.28 -14.14
N ASP A 610 -32.18 8.38 -14.48
CA ASP A 610 -31.92 9.14 -15.69
C ASP A 610 -30.51 9.74 -15.69
N ALA A 611 -30.08 10.37 -14.59
CA ALA A 611 -28.73 10.89 -14.47
C ALA A 611 -27.65 9.81 -14.62
N VAL A 612 -27.90 8.60 -14.11
CA VAL A 612 -26.98 7.47 -14.28
C VAL A 612 -26.94 7.01 -15.73
N ARG A 613 -28.08 6.90 -16.42
CA ARG A 613 -28.14 6.53 -17.85
C ARG A 613 -27.40 7.53 -18.76
N GLU A 614 -27.44 8.81 -18.44
CA GLU A 614 -26.76 9.84 -19.22
C GLU A 614 -25.23 9.81 -19.04
N SER A 615 -24.74 9.34 -17.90
CA SER A 615 -23.32 9.35 -17.54
C SER A 615 -22.47 8.24 -18.20
N GLY A 616 -23.09 7.23 -18.80
CA GLY A 616 -22.37 6.10 -19.38
C GLY A 616 -23.28 5.06 -20.03
N SER A 617 -22.68 4.06 -20.69
CA SER A 617 -23.41 2.99 -21.39
C SER A 617 -23.92 1.92 -20.40
N HIS A 618 -24.92 2.27 -19.57
CA HIS A 618 -25.61 1.35 -18.65
C HIS A 618 -26.85 0.74 -19.32
N ALA A 619 -26.62 -0.14 -20.30
CA ALA A 619 -27.68 -0.75 -21.09
C ALA A 619 -28.69 -1.55 -20.24
N GLU A 620 -28.27 -2.05 -19.08
CA GLU A 620 -29.07 -2.82 -18.13
C GLU A 620 -30.17 -1.98 -17.45
N LEU A 621 -29.97 -0.67 -17.35
CA LEU A 621 -30.94 0.26 -16.75
C LEU A 621 -31.98 0.76 -17.76
N THR A 622 -31.95 0.26 -19.00
CA THR A 622 -32.94 0.64 -20.03
C THR A 622 -34.34 0.25 -19.56
N ASN A 623 -35.29 1.19 -19.60
CA ASN A 623 -36.69 1.03 -19.16
C ASN A 623 -36.90 0.69 -17.67
N VAL A 624 -35.86 0.75 -16.84
CA VAL A 624 -36.02 0.62 -15.37
C VAL A 624 -36.76 1.86 -14.83
N SER A 625 -37.61 1.70 -13.83
CA SER A 625 -38.17 2.83 -13.08
C SER A 625 -38.09 2.53 -11.58
N SER A 626 -38.45 3.51 -10.77
CA SER A 626 -38.67 3.34 -9.33
C SER A 626 -39.55 2.13 -9.01
N HIS A 627 -40.62 1.90 -9.79
CA HIS A 627 -41.51 0.75 -9.63
C HIS A 627 -40.88 -0.60 -9.96
N SER A 628 -39.85 -0.65 -10.82
CA SER A 628 -39.19 -1.90 -11.22
C SER A 628 -38.48 -2.61 -10.05
N PHE A 629 -38.27 -1.92 -8.93
CA PHE A 629 -37.65 -2.47 -7.73
C PHE A 629 -38.65 -3.05 -6.71
N LEU A 630 -39.96 -2.90 -6.91
CA LEU A 630 -40.98 -3.26 -5.91
C LEU A 630 -41.69 -4.58 -6.27
N LEU A 631 -41.38 -5.68 -5.61
CA LEU A 631 -41.92 -7.02 -5.89
C LEU A 631 -43.35 -7.26 -5.38
N ARG A 632 -43.76 -6.57 -4.31
CA ARG A 632 -45.11 -6.71 -3.72
C ARG A 632 -45.53 -8.16 -3.49
N ASN A 633 -44.61 -8.98 -2.97
CA ASN A 633 -44.83 -10.41 -2.72
C ASN A 633 -44.72 -10.70 -1.20
N ASP A 634 -45.77 -11.28 -0.62
CA ASP A 634 -45.85 -11.60 0.81
C ASP A 634 -44.76 -12.58 1.31
N ASP A 635 -44.15 -13.36 0.41
CA ASP A 635 -43.07 -14.30 0.69
C ASP A 635 -41.67 -13.66 0.61
N VAL A 636 -41.58 -12.39 0.21
CA VAL A 636 -40.33 -11.63 0.08
C VAL A 636 -40.37 -10.37 0.94
N ASP A 637 -39.46 -10.28 1.91
CA ASP A 637 -39.33 -9.07 2.71
C ASP A 637 -38.48 -8.03 1.97
N GLU A 638 -39.06 -6.88 1.66
CA GLU A 638 -38.41 -5.78 0.94
C GLU A 638 -38.00 -4.66 1.90
N ALA A 639 -36.73 -4.24 1.85
CA ALA A 639 -36.23 -3.14 2.67
C ALA A 639 -35.24 -2.30 1.88
N HIS A 640 -35.72 -1.31 1.14
CA HIS A 640 -34.86 -0.47 0.31
C HIS A 640 -34.39 0.77 1.08
N PHE A 641 -33.29 1.37 0.64
CA PHE A 641 -32.61 2.44 1.35
C PHE A 641 -32.20 3.56 0.42
N VAL A 642 -32.21 4.79 0.94
CA VAL A 642 -31.82 5.99 0.21
C VAL A 642 -30.88 6.89 0.99
N VAL A 643 -30.05 7.61 0.26
CA VAL A 643 -29.36 8.80 0.74
C VAL A 643 -29.94 9.99 0.00
N ARG A 644 -30.51 10.93 0.74
CA ARG A 644 -31.30 12.04 0.21
C ARG A 644 -30.77 13.36 0.76
N ASN A 645 -30.86 14.41 -0.05
CA ASN A 645 -30.74 15.78 0.44
C ASN A 645 -32.04 16.19 1.12
N SER A 646 -31.99 16.48 2.42
CA SER A 646 -33.15 16.86 3.21
C SER A 646 -33.85 18.13 2.74
N THR A 647 -33.14 19.01 2.04
CA THR A 647 -33.65 20.30 1.56
C THR A 647 -34.22 20.18 0.14
N THR A 648 -33.45 19.63 -0.80
CA THR A 648 -33.87 19.57 -2.21
C THR A 648 -34.70 18.34 -2.55
N GLN A 649 -34.84 17.39 -1.62
CA GLN A 649 -35.44 16.06 -1.83
C GLN A 649 -34.73 15.18 -2.89
N ALA A 650 -33.64 15.66 -3.50
CA ALA A 650 -32.89 14.88 -4.48
C ALA A 650 -32.22 13.66 -3.84
N LEU A 651 -32.26 12.51 -4.53
CA LEU A 651 -31.55 11.31 -4.11
C LEU A 651 -30.12 11.32 -4.64
N TYR A 652 -29.16 11.08 -3.75
CA TYR A 652 -27.76 10.91 -4.11
C TYR A 652 -27.35 9.44 -4.18
N GLY A 653 -28.16 8.54 -3.61
CA GLY A 653 -28.01 7.13 -3.84
C GLY A 653 -29.22 6.32 -3.36
N PHE A 654 -29.36 5.13 -3.93
CA PHE A 654 -30.43 4.18 -3.70
C PHE A 654 -29.86 2.76 -3.60
N CYS A 655 -30.41 1.93 -2.72
CA CYS A 655 -30.07 0.53 -2.60
C CYS A 655 -31.32 -0.33 -2.42
N SER A 656 -31.52 -1.29 -3.31
CA SER A 656 -32.60 -2.27 -3.20
C SER A 656 -32.12 -3.53 -2.47
N THR A 657 -32.95 -4.03 -1.56
CA THR A 657 -32.69 -5.28 -0.84
C THR A 657 -33.96 -6.12 -0.72
N TYR A 658 -33.78 -7.44 -0.80
CA TYR A 658 -34.85 -8.44 -0.76
C TYR A 658 -34.42 -9.59 0.14
N PHE A 659 -35.33 -10.14 0.94
CA PHE A 659 -35.08 -11.36 1.70
C PHE A 659 -36.10 -12.43 1.32
N PHE A 660 -35.60 -13.48 0.66
CA PHE A 660 -36.42 -14.59 0.19
C PHE A 660 -36.55 -15.64 1.29
N ARG A 661 -37.68 -15.65 1.99
CA ARG A 661 -37.94 -16.53 3.15
C ARG A 661 -37.82 -18.02 2.80
N SER A 662 -38.25 -18.39 1.60
CA SER A 662 -38.21 -19.78 1.10
C SER A 662 -36.81 -20.38 1.03
N THR A 663 -35.77 -19.55 0.80
CA THR A 663 -34.38 -20.01 0.72
C THR A 663 -33.50 -19.54 1.88
N GLY A 664 -33.94 -18.54 2.64
CA GLY A 664 -33.12 -17.83 3.62
C GLY A 664 -32.02 -17.00 2.96
N THR A 665 -32.25 -16.47 1.76
CA THR A 665 -31.25 -15.69 1.01
C THR A 665 -31.56 -14.20 1.12
N GLY A 666 -30.61 -13.44 1.66
CA GLY A 666 -30.64 -11.98 1.63
C GLY A 666 -29.94 -11.45 0.38
N VAL A 667 -30.59 -10.56 -0.36
CA VAL A 667 -30.12 -10.08 -1.65
C VAL A 667 -29.93 -8.57 -1.59
N ILE A 668 -28.78 -8.10 -2.07
CA ILE A 668 -28.60 -6.71 -2.47
C ILE A 668 -28.80 -6.66 -3.98
N GLY A 669 -29.95 -6.16 -4.42
CA GLY A 669 -30.33 -6.17 -5.84
C GLY A 669 -29.58 -5.12 -6.64
N SER A 670 -29.51 -3.90 -6.11
CA SER A 670 -28.83 -2.78 -6.77
C SER A 670 -28.25 -1.81 -5.74
N ILE A 671 -27.14 -1.17 -6.10
CA ILE A 671 -26.61 0.02 -5.43
C ILE A 671 -26.37 1.05 -6.52
N ILE A 672 -27.11 2.15 -6.47
CA ILE A 672 -27.09 3.21 -7.47
C ILE A 672 -26.67 4.50 -6.76
N VAL A 673 -25.69 5.20 -7.32
CA VAL A 673 -25.14 6.44 -6.75
C VAL A 673 -25.02 7.47 -7.86
N ASP A 674 -25.44 8.70 -7.57
CA ASP A 674 -25.33 9.85 -8.46
C ASP A 674 -23.88 9.97 -8.99
N PRO A 675 -23.67 9.97 -10.32
CA PRO A 675 -22.34 10.01 -10.92
C PRO A 675 -21.47 11.17 -10.42
N THR A 676 -22.06 12.34 -10.19
CA THR A 676 -21.37 13.55 -9.73
C THR A 676 -20.97 13.48 -8.25
N ARG A 677 -21.51 12.51 -7.50
CA ARG A 677 -21.31 12.33 -6.05
C ARG A 677 -20.67 11.00 -5.69
N ARG A 678 -20.18 10.25 -6.68
CA ARG A 678 -19.32 9.07 -6.45
C ARG A 678 -18.05 9.51 -5.70
N LYS A 679 -17.39 8.56 -5.04
CA LYS A 679 -16.23 8.79 -4.13
C LYS A 679 -16.54 9.56 -2.83
N LEU A 680 -17.81 9.88 -2.53
CA LEU A 680 -18.23 10.50 -1.26
C LEU A 680 -18.71 9.49 -0.18
N SER A 681 -18.40 8.20 -0.29
CA SER A 681 -18.84 7.14 0.66
C SER A 681 -20.36 6.88 0.76
N ILE A 682 -21.16 7.39 -0.16
CA ILE A 682 -22.62 7.13 -0.24
C ILE A 682 -22.90 5.64 -0.43
N GLY A 683 -22.28 5.00 -1.43
CA GLY A 683 -22.46 3.57 -1.70
C GLY A 683 -22.04 2.66 -0.54
N HIS A 684 -21.00 3.05 0.19
CA HIS A 684 -20.54 2.34 1.39
C HIS A 684 -21.56 2.45 2.54
N SER A 685 -22.12 3.63 2.74
CA SER A 685 -23.17 3.86 3.75
C SER A 685 -24.43 3.04 3.45
N LEU A 686 -24.88 3.05 2.18
CA LEU A 686 -26.00 2.25 1.70
C LEU A 686 -25.77 0.76 1.88
N HIS A 687 -24.61 0.25 1.46
CA HIS A 687 -24.24 -1.17 1.59
C HIS A 687 -24.23 -1.62 3.06
N ASN A 688 -23.61 -0.86 3.96
CA ASN A 688 -23.56 -1.18 5.38
C ASN A 688 -24.96 -1.24 6.01
N ARG A 689 -25.85 -0.30 5.65
CA ARG A 689 -27.24 -0.30 6.11
C ARG A 689 -27.99 -1.53 5.58
N ALA A 690 -27.81 -1.84 4.30
CA ALA A 690 -28.41 -3.01 3.64
C ALA A 690 -28.01 -4.32 4.34
N ILE A 691 -26.72 -4.56 4.54
CA ILE A 691 -26.22 -5.77 5.22
C ILE A 691 -26.73 -5.86 6.66
N ARG A 692 -26.72 -4.76 7.43
CA ARG A 692 -27.25 -4.76 8.80
C ARG A 692 -28.74 -5.12 8.84
N SER A 693 -29.53 -4.62 7.89
CA SER A 693 -30.94 -4.96 7.76
C SER A 693 -31.14 -6.43 7.44
N LEU A 694 -30.39 -6.97 6.47
CA LEU A 694 -30.49 -8.38 6.07
C LEU A 694 -30.02 -9.33 7.19
N LEU A 695 -29.01 -8.95 7.98
CA LEU A 695 -28.54 -9.71 9.15
C LEU A 695 -29.58 -9.80 10.27
N GLN A 696 -30.52 -8.85 10.34
CA GLN A 696 -31.61 -8.85 11.33
C GLN A 696 -32.76 -9.78 10.93
N GLN A 697 -32.81 -10.23 9.68
CA GLN A 697 -33.85 -11.14 9.20
C GLN A 697 -33.71 -12.54 9.82
N LYS A 698 -34.80 -13.05 10.36
CA LYS A 698 -34.83 -14.37 11.00
C LYS A 698 -34.70 -15.47 9.93
N GLY A 699 -33.67 -16.31 10.05
CA GLY A 699 -33.45 -17.43 9.15
C GLY A 699 -32.58 -17.12 7.93
N VAL A 700 -31.87 -15.99 7.92
CA VAL A 700 -30.87 -15.70 6.88
C VAL A 700 -29.70 -16.69 6.95
N LYS A 701 -29.39 -17.31 5.81
CA LYS A 701 -28.35 -18.32 5.63
C LYS A 701 -27.22 -17.84 4.74
N ARG A 702 -27.52 -17.01 3.74
CA ARG A 702 -26.55 -16.54 2.75
C ARG A 702 -26.89 -15.14 2.26
N PHE A 703 -25.89 -14.42 1.76
CA PHE A 703 -26.08 -13.18 1.00
C PHE A 703 -25.72 -13.36 -0.47
N GLN A 704 -26.36 -12.57 -1.32
CA GLN A 704 -26.13 -12.55 -2.76
C GLN A 704 -26.10 -11.11 -3.30
N LEU A 705 -25.20 -10.85 -4.24
CA LEU A 705 -25.22 -9.66 -5.08
C LEU A 705 -26.02 -9.94 -6.35
N GLY A 706 -26.98 -9.07 -6.64
CA GLY A 706 -27.89 -9.20 -7.77
C GLY A 706 -29.08 -10.12 -7.48
N SER A 707 -30.18 -9.88 -8.18
CA SER A 707 -31.43 -10.64 -8.04
C SER A 707 -31.90 -11.18 -9.39
N ARG A 708 -32.64 -12.28 -9.34
CA ARG A 708 -33.39 -12.82 -10.49
C ARG A 708 -34.81 -12.29 -10.56
N LEU A 709 -35.29 -11.76 -9.44
CA LEU A 709 -36.59 -11.12 -9.31
C LEU A 709 -36.41 -9.95 -8.33
N PRO A 710 -36.41 -8.68 -8.77
CA PRO A 710 -36.50 -8.25 -10.16
C PRO A 710 -35.18 -8.50 -10.91
N SER A 711 -35.26 -8.82 -12.19
CA SER A 711 -34.11 -9.17 -13.04
C SER A 711 -33.47 -7.92 -13.65
N ILE A 712 -32.97 -7.01 -12.81
CA ILE A 712 -32.27 -5.80 -13.24
C ILE A 712 -30.76 -6.05 -13.31
N TYR A 713 -30.16 -6.41 -12.17
CA TYR A 713 -28.77 -6.84 -12.07
C TYR A 713 -28.75 -8.27 -11.56
N LEU A 714 -28.21 -9.22 -12.34
CA LEU A 714 -28.03 -10.61 -11.90
C LEU A 714 -26.77 -10.80 -11.03
N GLY A 715 -25.93 -9.77 -10.94
CA GLY A 715 -24.66 -9.77 -10.24
C GLY A 715 -23.87 -8.49 -10.54
N ILE A 716 -22.55 -8.54 -10.37
CA ILE A 716 -21.66 -7.43 -10.73
C ILE A 716 -21.60 -7.33 -12.26
N PRO A 717 -21.90 -6.19 -12.90
CA PRO A 717 -21.80 -6.03 -14.35
C PRO A 717 -20.40 -6.37 -14.88
N ALA A 718 -20.34 -7.16 -15.96
CA ALA A 718 -19.10 -7.70 -16.52
C ALA A 718 -18.83 -7.24 -17.96
N ALA A 719 -19.73 -6.47 -18.58
CA ALA A 719 -19.60 -6.03 -19.97
C ALA A 719 -18.39 -5.10 -20.20
N ASN A 720 -18.10 -4.20 -19.25
CA ASN A 720 -16.94 -3.31 -19.31
C ASN A 720 -15.80 -3.85 -18.42
N PRO A 721 -14.64 -4.25 -18.98
CA PRO A 721 -13.53 -4.82 -18.20
C PRO A 721 -12.97 -3.89 -17.12
N VAL A 722 -12.92 -2.58 -17.37
CA VAL A 722 -12.38 -1.58 -16.45
C VAL A 722 -13.32 -1.40 -15.26
N GLU A 723 -14.62 -1.23 -15.54
CA GLU A 723 -15.64 -1.09 -14.52
C GLU A 723 -15.79 -2.38 -13.70
N ARG A 724 -15.78 -3.54 -14.36
CA ARG A 724 -15.77 -4.86 -13.72
C ARG A 724 -14.64 -4.98 -12.70
N LYS A 725 -13.40 -4.63 -13.07
CA LYS A 725 -12.26 -4.69 -12.14
C LYS A 725 -12.46 -3.76 -10.94
N LYS A 726 -12.91 -2.52 -11.17
CA LYS A 726 -13.20 -1.53 -10.11
C LYS A 726 -14.29 -2.02 -9.14
N LEU A 727 -15.41 -2.51 -9.66
CA LEU A 727 -16.53 -3.01 -8.85
C LEU A 727 -16.15 -4.28 -8.08
N ARG A 728 -15.45 -5.23 -8.70
CA ARG A 728 -14.94 -6.43 -8.01
C ARG A 728 -14.04 -6.08 -6.83
N GLN A 729 -13.13 -5.12 -7.01
CA GLN A 729 -12.25 -4.65 -5.94
C GLN A 729 -13.04 -3.95 -4.83
N TRP A 730 -14.01 -3.10 -5.20
CA TRP A 730 -14.85 -2.40 -4.23
C TRP A 730 -15.67 -3.36 -3.38
N PHE A 731 -16.37 -4.33 -3.99
CA PHE A 731 -17.12 -5.34 -3.24
C PHE A 731 -16.22 -6.26 -2.41
N ALA A 732 -15.01 -6.60 -2.89
CA ALA A 732 -14.04 -7.37 -2.11
C ALA A 732 -13.59 -6.63 -0.84
N GLN A 733 -13.35 -5.32 -0.93
CA GLN A 733 -13.03 -4.48 0.24
C GLN A 733 -14.18 -4.41 1.26
N LEU A 734 -15.43 -4.60 0.82
CA LEU A 734 -16.61 -4.66 1.68
C LEU A 734 -16.84 -6.04 2.31
N GLY A 735 -16.02 -7.04 2.00
CA GLY A 735 -16.11 -8.40 2.55
C GLY A 735 -16.69 -9.45 1.61
N TRP A 736 -17.07 -9.10 0.38
CA TRP A 736 -17.58 -10.08 -0.58
C TRP A 736 -16.45 -10.92 -1.19
N ASN A 737 -16.62 -12.24 -1.25
CA ASN A 737 -15.64 -13.11 -1.89
C ASN A 737 -15.82 -13.15 -3.42
N THR A 738 -15.32 -12.12 -4.10
CA THR A 738 -15.41 -12.04 -5.57
C THR A 738 -14.56 -13.07 -6.30
N ALA A 739 -13.60 -13.74 -5.64
CA ALA A 739 -12.80 -14.79 -6.25
C ALA A 739 -13.61 -16.05 -6.60
N LEU A 740 -14.72 -16.29 -5.89
CA LEU A 740 -15.63 -17.42 -6.13
C LEU A 740 -16.89 -17.02 -6.93
N SER A 741 -16.82 -15.91 -7.68
CA SER A 741 -17.93 -15.44 -8.50
C SER A 741 -18.24 -16.38 -9.64
N ARG A 742 -19.52 -16.52 -10.01
CA ARG A 742 -19.97 -17.33 -11.15
C ARG A 742 -20.46 -16.43 -12.29
N PRO A 743 -20.04 -16.66 -13.55
CA PRO A 743 -20.51 -15.88 -14.68
C PRO A 743 -21.98 -16.21 -14.98
N VAL A 744 -22.81 -15.17 -15.09
CA VAL A 744 -24.22 -15.30 -15.48
C VAL A 744 -24.54 -14.28 -16.54
N CYS A 745 -25.40 -14.63 -17.50
CA CYS A 745 -25.82 -13.71 -18.55
C CYS A 745 -27.31 -13.79 -18.84
N SER A 746 -27.84 -12.72 -19.42
CA SER A 746 -29.12 -12.73 -20.13
C SER A 746 -28.85 -12.81 -21.63
N VAL A 747 -29.68 -13.55 -22.35
CA VAL A 747 -29.50 -13.79 -23.78
C VAL A 747 -30.80 -13.52 -24.54
N LEU A 748 -30.67 -13.10 -25.80
CA LEU A 748 -31.78 -12.65 -26.63
C LEU A 748 -31.78 -13.37 -27.98
N LEU A 749 -32.94 -13.82 -28.42
CA LEU A 749 -33.17 -14.36 -29.75
C LEU A 749 -34.14 -13.43 -30.50
N ARG A 750 -33.69 -12.91 -31.65
CA ARG A 750 -34.45 -12.02 -32.53
C ARG A 750 -33.90 -12.02 -33.97
N PRO A 751 -34.72 -11.75 -35.00
CA PRO A 751 -36.19 -11.73 -34.96
C PRO A 751 -36.77 -13.16 -35.03
N LEU A 752 -37.82 -13.44 -34.26
CA LEU A 752 -38.46 -14.76 -34.22
C LEU A 752 -39.27 -15.07 -35.48
N SER A 753 -39.69 -14.05 -36.20
CA SER A 753 -40.41 -14.17 -37.47
C SER A 753 -39.62 -14.96 -38.52
N SER A 754 -38.30 -14.77 -38.61
CA SER A 754 -37.41 -15.46 -39.55
C SER A 754 -36.66 -16.65 -38.95
N TRP A 755 -36.84 -16.93 -37.66
CA TRP A 755 -36.11 -17.99 -36.98
C TRP A 755 -36.67 -19.39 -37.29
N THR A 756 -35.77 -20.33 -37.57
CA THR A 756 -36.03 -21.77 -37.71
C THR A 756 -35.14 -22.56 -36.75
N PRO A 757 -35.63 -23.67 -36.18
CA PRO A 757 -34.81 -24.51 -35.30
C PRO A 757 -33.63 -25.12 -36.07
N PRO A 758 -32.45 -25.27 -35.43
CA PRO A 758 -31.27 -25.90 -36.04
C PRO A 758 -31.56 -27.29 -36.62
N GLU A 759 -30.92 -27.61 -37.74
CA GLU A 759 -31.11 -28.88 -38.44
C GLU A 759 -30.71 -30.06 -37.52
N GLY A 760 -31.57 -31.07 -37.43
CA GLY A 760 -31.37 -32.22 -36.53
C GLY A 760 -31.87 -32.04 -35.09
N LEU A 761 -32.07 -30.80 -34.59
CA LEU A 761 -32.57 -30.58 -33.22
C LEU A 761 -33.96 -31.19 -33.02
N ALA A 762 -34.88 -30.94 -33.96
CA ALA A 762 -36.23 -31.53 -33.89
C ALA A 762 -36.23 -33.07 -33.95
N LYS A 763 -35.23 -33.69 -34.60
CA LYS A 763 -35.06 -35.16 -34.62
C LYS A 763 -34.42 -35.68 -33.34
N SER A 764 -33.47 -34.94 -32.75
CA SER A 764 -32.84 -35.30 -31.47
C SER A 764 -33.80 -35.23 -30.28
N LEU A 765 -34.82 -34.35 -30.38
CA LEU A 765 -35.86 -34.17 -29.37
C LEU A 765 -37.01 -35.18 -29.48
N ASP A 766 -37.10 -35.94 -30.58
CA ASP A 766 -38.00 -37.08 -30.72
C ASP A 766 -37.41 -38.33 -30.03
N THR A 767 -36.84 -38.10 -28.85
CA THR A 767 -36.24 -39.12 -28.00
C THR A 767 -37.38 -39.93 -27.37
N LYS A 768 -37.43 -41.24 -27.63
CA LYS A 768 -38.39 -42.13 -26.97
C LYS A 768 -38.19 -42.06 -25.44
N GLY A 769 -39.15 -41.50 -24.71
CA GLY A 769 -39.14 -41.51 -23.24
C GLY A 769 -39.34 -40.16 -22.53
N VAL A 770 -39.62 -39.06 -23.24
CA VAL A 770 -39.96 -37.76 -22.61
C VAL A 770 -41.21 -37.16 -23.25
N ALA A 771 -42.22 -36.87 -22.43
CA ALA A 771 -43.43 -36.15 -22.83
C ALA A 771 -43.37 -34.70 -22.32
N TYR A 772 -43.79 -33.74 -23.14
CA TYR A 772 -43.80 -32.33 -22.77
C TYR A 772 -45.22 -31.78 -22.71
N ASP A 773 -45.53 -31.02 -21.67
CA ASP A 773 -46.81 -30.34 -21.48
C ASP A 773 -46.64 -28.92 -20.94
N LEU A 774 -47.48 -28.00 -21.42
CA LEU A 774 -47.63 -26.65 -20.86
C LEU A 774 -48.79 -26.69 -19.87
N VAL A 775 -48.53 -26.32 -18.62
CA VAL A 775 -49.51 -26.33 -17.54
C VAL A 775 -49.69 -24.93 -16.93
N HIS A 776 -50.90 -24.71 -16.43
CA HIS A 776 -51.35 -23.50 -15.76
C HIS A 776 -52.21 -23.93 -14.56
N GLY A 777 -52.27 -23.13 -13.49
CA GLY A 777 -53.12 -23.40 -12.34
C GLY A 777 -52.44 -24.11 -11.17
N TRP A 778 -53.04 -23.95 -9.99
CA TRP A 778 -52.50 -24.42 -8.70
C TRP A 778 -52.61 -25.93 -8.50
N GLU A 779 -53.43 -26.62 -9.30
CA GLU A 779 -53.55 -28.08 -9.30
C GLU A 779 -52.24 -28.79 -9.66
N TYR A 780 -51.33 -28.12 -10.37
CA TYR A 780 -50.00 -28.65 -10.70
C TYR A 780 -48.90 -28.22 -9.70
N ALA A 781 -49.21 -27.31 -8.78
CA ALA A 781 -48.25 -26.62 -7.94
C ALA A 781 -47.46 -27.57 -7.04
N GLU A 782 -48.12 -28.54 -6.40
CA GLU A 782 -47.48 -29.50 -5.51
C GLU A 782 -46.36 -30.28 -6.22
N SER A 783 -46.68 -30.91 -7.35
CA SER A 783 -45.70 -31.68 -8.14
C SER A 783 -44.51 -30.84 -8.64
N ILE A 784 -44.78 -29.59 -9.04
CA ILE A 784 -43.76 -28.67 -9.55
C ILE A 784 -42.88 -28.15 -8.41
N PHE A 785 -43.47 -27.79 -7.27
CA PHE A 785 -42.73 -27.28 -6.11
C PHE A 785 -41.83 -28.35 -5.52
N ASP A 786 -42.28 -29.61 -5.47
CA ASP A 786 -41.43 -30.71 -5.03
C ASP A 786 -40.26 -30.97 -5.99
N HIS A 787 -40.50 -30.89 -7.30
CA HIS A 787 -39.43 -30.93 -8.31
C HIS A 787 -38.40 -29.80 -8.09
N ILE A 788 -38.87 -28.57 -7.88
CA ILE A 788 -37.96 -27.42 -7.70
C ILE A 788 -37.20 -27.50 -6.38
N LYS A 789 -37.87 -27.85 -5.27
CA LYS A 789 -37.21 -28.01 -3.96
C LYS A 789 -36.13 -29.08 -3.99
N THR A 790 -36.36 -30.15 -4.75
CA THR A 790 -35.42 -31.27 -4.87
C THR A 790 -34.24 -30.93 -5.79
N ASN A 791 -34.49 -30.20 -6.89
CA ASN A 791 -33.52 -30.06 -7.98
C ASN A 791 -32.94 -28.64 -8.16
N SER A 792 -33.41 -27.62 -7.43
CA SER A 792 -32.90 -26.24 -7.54
C SER A 792 -32.37 -25.66 -6.23
N ARG A 793 -31.19 -25.03 -6.29
CA ARG A 793 -30.56 -24.31 -5.16
C ARG A 793 -30.67 -22.79 -5.26
N GLN A 794 -31.33 -22.29 -6.30
CA GLN A 794 -31.24 -20.89 -6.77
C GLN A 794 -32.51 -20.05 -6.49
N GLY A 795 -33.46 -20.55 -5.69
CA GLY A 795 -34.57 -19.73 -5.19
C GLY A 795 -35.58 -19.28 -6.23
N VAL A 796 -35.79 -20.07 -7.28
CA VAL A 796 -36.73 -19.74 -8.38
C VAL A 796 -38.21 -19.97 -8.05
N MET A 797 -38.53 -20.36 -6.81
CA MET A 797 -39.89 -20.77 -6.40
C MET A 797 -40.94 -19.69 -6.67
N GLU A 798 -40.60 -18.43 -6.40
CA GLU A 798 -41.51 -17.30 -6.57
C GLU A 798 -41.88 -17.07 -8.04
N ILE A 799 -40.92 -17.21 -8.94
CA ILE A 799 -41.14 -17.08 -10.39
C ILE A 799 -42.10 -18.19 -10.89
N TYR A 800 -41.96 -19.42 -10.36
CA TYR A 800 -42.87 -20.52 -10.70
C TYR A 800 -44.29 -20.32 -10.13
N LYS A 801 -44.42 -19.81 -8.90
CA LYS A 801 -45.74 -19.46 -8.32
C LYS A 801 -46.45 -18.42 -9.19
N MET A 802 -45.74 -17.36 -9.59
CA MET A 802 -46.28 -16.33 -10.47
C MET A 802 -46.70 -16.91 -11.83
N ALA A 803 -45.89 -17.81 -12.41
CA ALA A 803 -46.17 -18.41 -13.70
C ALA A 803 -47.42 -19.31 -13.68
N LEU A 804 -47.63 -20.07 -12.61
CA LEU A 804 -48.81 -20.94 -12.47
C LEU A 804 -50.10 -20.13 -12.29
N ASN A 805 -50.03 -18.96 -11.67
CA ASN A 805 -51.19 -18.09 -11.44
C ASN A 805 -51.46 -17.10 -12.59
N GLY A 806 -50.52 -16.94 -13.54
CA GLY A 806 -50.55 -15.88 -14.54
C GLY A 806 -51.07 -16.29 -15.91
N ALA A 807 -51.96 -17.27 -16.00
CA ALA A 807 -52.60 -17.64 -17.27
C ALA A 807 -53.49 -16.50 -17.83
N PRO A 808 -53.62 -16.35 -19.16
CA PRO A 808 -52.95 -17.09 -20.23
C PRO A 808 -51.54 -16.55 -20.60
N HIS A 809 -51.05 -15.55 -19.87
CA HIS A 809 -49.85 -14.77 -20.24
C HIS A 809 -48.53 -15.36 -19.74
N SER A 810 -48.60 -16.32 -18.80
CA SER A 810 -47.46 -17.09 -18.31
C SER A 810 -47.90 -18.52 -17.95
N GLY A 811 -46.93 -19.42 -17.84
CA GLY A 811 -47.15 -20.82 -17.51
C GLY A 811 -45.85 -21.60 -17.34
N VAL A 812 -45.97 -22.90 -17.07
CA VAL A 812 -44.82 -23.77 -16.85
C VAL A 812 -44.82 -24.87 -17.89
N ILE A 813 -43.74 -24.98 -18.66
CA ILE A 813 -43.49 -26.14 -19.52
C ILE A 813 -42.77 -27.19 -18.69
N ARG A 814 -43.26 -28.43 -18.70
CA ARG A 814 -42.65 -29.56 -18.01
C ARG A 814 -42.25 -30.63 -19.01
N ALA A 815 -41.16 -31.30 -18.71
CA ALA A 815 -40.74 -32.53 -19.35
C ALA A 815 -40.94 -33.68 -18.34
N ARG A 816 -41.72 -34.68 -18.72
CA ARG A 816 -42.11 -35.80 -17.87
C ARG A 816 -41.70 -37.13 -18.48
N ARG A 817 -41.35 -38.08 -17.61
CA ARG A 817 -41.18 -39.47 -18.02
C ARG A 817 -42.56 -40.12 -18.19
N PRO A 818 -42.88 -40.71 -19.37
CA PRO A 818 -44.20 -41.31 -19.61
C PRO A 818 -44.55 -42.50 -18.70
N GLU A 819 -43.54 -43.19 -18.16
CA GLU A 819 -43.71 -44.43 -17.39
C GLU A 819 -44.29 -44.18 -15.99
N ASP A 820 -43.81 -43.16 -15.27
CA ASP A 820 -44.14 -42.87 -13.87
C ASP A 820 -44.66 -41.43 -13.67
N GLY A 821 -44.65 -40.60 -14.71
CA GLY A 821 -45.06 -39.20 -14.65
C GLY A 821 -44.07 -38.27 -13.96
N ALA A 822 -42.87 -38.75 -13.59
CA ALA A 822 -41.87 -37.96 -12.89
C ALA A 822 -41.41 -36.77 -13.75
N ILE A 823 -41.32 -35.58 -13.13
CA ILE A 823 -40.83 -34.37 -13.79
C ILE A 823 -39.31 -34.47 -13.91
N LEU A 824 -38.83 -34.55 -15.15
CA LEU A 824 -37.40 -34.58 -15.48
C LEU A 824 -36.84 -33.17 -15.63
N GLY A 825 -37.66 -32.22 -16.06
CA GLY A 825 -37.28 -30.82 -16.16
C GLY A 825 -38.47 -29.89 -16.29
N SER A 826 -38.28 -28.62 -15.97
CA SER A 826 -39.30 -27.58 -16.11
C SER A 826 -38.69 -26.24 -16.48
N VAL A 827 -39.47 -25.38 -17.13
CA VAL A 827 -39.11 -24.00 -17.42
C VAL A 827 -40.33 -23.10 -17.36
N VAL A 828 -40.13 -21.86 -16.91
CA VAL A 828 -41.18 -20.84 -16.87
C VAL A 828 -41.21 -20.10 -18.20
N ILE A 829 -42.40 -19.87 -18.73
CA ILE A 829 -42.62 -19.06 -19.93
C ILE A 829 -43.56 -17.90 -19.61
N TYR A 830 -43.34 -16.77 -20.28
CA TYR A 830 -44.19 -15.61 -20.15
C TYR A 830 -44.09 -14.66 -21.35
N ASN A 831 -45.09 -13.81 -21.52
CA ASN A 831 -45.08 -12.72 -22.50
C ASN A 831 -45.11 -11.34 -21.80
N SER A 832 -45.06 -10.27 -22.60
CA SER A 832 -45.02 -8.88 -22.13
C SER A 832 -46.26 -8.43 -21.33
N GLN A 833 -47.34 -9.21 -21.31
CA GLN A 833 -48.55 -8.93 -20.55
C GLN A 833 -48.62 -9.70 -19.22
N SER A 834 -47.62 -10.52 -18.92
CA SER A 834 -47.55 -11.26 -17.66
C SER A 834 -47.10 -10.36 -16.50
N ALA A 835 -47.52 -10.70 -15.27
CA ALA A 835 -46.99 -10.07 -14.06
C ALA A 835 -45.46 -10.27 -13.90
N ILE A 836 -44.90 -11.34 -14.49
CA ILE A 836 -43.45 -11.57 -14.48
C ILE A 836 -42.72 -10.49 -15.29
N ALA A 837 -43.32 -10.02 -16.39
CA ALA A 837 -42.70 -9.03 -17.27
C ALA A 837 -42.47 -7.67 -16.59
N GLU A 838 -43.28 -7.31 -15.58
CA GLU A 838 -43.12 -6.07 -14.79
C GLU A 838 -41.77 -6.01 -14.06
N TYR A 839 -41.22 -7.17 -13.72
CA TYR A 839 -39.94 -7.32 -13.01
C TYR A 839 -38.76 -7.59 -13.93
N ILE A 840 -38.97 -7.48 -15.24
CA ILE A 840 -37.96 -7.74 -16.26
C ILE A 840 -37.95 -6.57 -17.26
N PRO A 841 -37.35 -5.43 -16.88
CA PRO A 841 -37.45 -4.19 -17.65
C PRO A 841 -36.90 -4.29 -19.08
N ALA A 842 -35.97 -5.22 -19.32
CA ALA A 842 -35.42 -5.53 -20.64
C ALA A 842 -36.49 -5.95 -21.69
N LEU A 843 -37.70 -6.35 -21.26
CA LEU A 843 -38.80 -6.76 -22.14
C LEU A 843 -39.76 -5.63 -22.51
N HIS A 844 -39.72 -4.51 -21.80
CA HIS A 844 -40.61 -3.37 -22.08
C HIS A 844 -40.21 -2.67 -23.38
N LYS A 845 -41.21 -2.19 -24.14
CA LYS A 845 -40.96 -1.39 -25.35
C LYS A 845 -40.33 -0.06 -24.94
N LYS A 846 -39.36 0.43 -25.72
CA LYS A 846 -38.92 1.84 -25.62
C LYS A 846 -40.10 2.74 -26.00
N ASP A 847 -40.57 3.57 -25.08
CA ASP A 847 -41.58 4.59 -25.36
C ASP A 847 -41.02 5.65 -26.31
N LYS A 848 -41.55 5.68 -27.54
CA LYS A 848 -41.18 6.67 -28.57
C LYS A 848 -41.66 8.09 -28.27
N GLU A 849 -42.48 8.31 -27.24
CA GLU A 849 -43.04 9.63 -26.92
C GLU A 849 -42.10 10.52 -26.10
N LYS A 850 -41.23 9.96 -25.24
CA LYS A 850 -40.26 10.76 -24.46
C LYS A 850 -39.10 11.35 -25.29
N GLU A 851 -38.83 10.80 -26.48
CA GLU A 851 -37.79 11.34 -27.39
C GLU A 851 -38.19 12.68 -28.05
N LYS A 852 -39.49 13.00 -28.13
CA LYS A 852 -39.95 14.26 -28.76
C LYS A 852 -39.69 15.51 -27.92
N HIS A 853 -39.48 15.38 -26.61
CA HIS A 853 -39.24 16.55 -25.75
C HIS A 853 -37.76 16.90 -25.53
N ILE A 854 -36.83 16.04 -25.94
CA ILE A 854 -35.39 16.24 -25.69
C ILE A 854 -34.62 16.62 -26.97
N ASN A 855 -35.08 16.21 -28.17
CA ASN A 855 -34.37 16.48 -29.42
C ASN A 855 -34.92 17.69 -30.19
N GLY A 856 -34.61 18.88 -29.69
CA GLY A 856 -34.67 20.14 -30.43
C GLY A 856 -33.40 20.43 -31.24
N SER A 857 -32.83 19.47 -31.97
CA SER A 857 -31.83 19.72 -33.01
C SER A 857 -31.56 18.45 -33.80
N GLY A 858 -31.78 18.50 -35.12
CA GLY A 858 -31.55 17.37 -36.01
C GLY A 858 -30.07 16.99 -36.09
N SER A 859 -29.76 15.75 -35.69
CA SER A 859 -28.67 14.98 -36.28
C SER A 859 -29.00 13.49 -36.17
N SER A 860 -29.01 12.82 -37.31
CA SER A 860 -29.23 11.39 -37.44
C SER A 860 -27.96 10.63 -37.07
N ALA A 861 -27.86 10.16 -35.83
CA ALA A 861 -26.83 9.21 -35.42
C ALA A 861 -27.41 7.78 -35.46
N SER A 862 -26.96 7.00 -36.43
CA SER A 862 -27.23 5.57 -36.57
C SER A 862 -26.43 4.77 -35.52
N GLY A 863 -26.99 4.59 -34.32
CA GLY A 863 -26.50 3.64 -33.32
C GLY A 863 -27.36 2.36 -33.32
N SER A 864 -26.72 1.20 -33.45
CA SER A 864 -27.40 -0.11 -33.44
C SER A 864 -28.14 -0.34 -32.12
N SER A 865 -29.48 -0.30 -32.16
CA SER A 865 -30.34 -0.43 -30.98
C SER A 865 -30.54 -1.90 -30.57
N ASN A 866 -29.89 -2.33 -29.49
CA ASN A 866 -30.02 -3.69 -28.91
C ASN A 866 -31.31 -3.94 -28.10
N GLY A 867 -32.22 -2.96 -27.97
CA GLY A 867 -33.49 -3.14 -27.25
C GLY A 867 -34.55 -3.91 -28.03
N VAL A 868 -35.44 -4.62 -27.33
CA VAL A 868 -36.57 -5.38 -27.90
C VAL A 868 -37.64 -4.40 -28.42
N THR A 869 -37.70 -4.19 -29.73
CA THR A 869 -38.57 -3.18 -30.35
C THR A 869 -39.99 -3.66 -30.68
N ALA A 870 -40.34 -4.92 -30.38
CA ALA A 870 -41.68 -5.46 -30.61
C ALA A 870 -42.04 -6.56 -29.59
N GLY A 871 -42.71 -6.19 -28.49
CA GLY A 871 -43.46 -7.09 -27.58
C GLY A 871 -42.83 -8.46 -27.35
N GLY A 872 -41.68 -8.51 -26.66
CA GLY A 872 -40.96 -9.75 -26.40
C GLY A 872 -41.65 -10.64 -25.36
N GLY A 873 -41.38 -11.94 -25.42
CA GLY A 873 -41.62 -12.86 -24.31
C GLY A 873 -40.32 -13.41 -23.75
N GLY A 874 -40.41 -14.23 -22.70
CA GLY A 874 -39.24 -14.80 -22.07
C GLY A 874 -39.44 -16.23 -21.60
N VAL A 875 -38.30 -16.88 -21.43
CA VAL A 875 -38.14 -18.22 -20.91
C VAL A 875 -37.17 -18.12 -19.73
N SER A 876 -37.62 -18.46 -18.53
CA SER A 876 -36.85 -18.26 -17.29
C SER A 876 -36.77 -19.52 -16.45
N SER A 877 -35.77 -19.54 -15.57
CA SER A 877 -35.69 -20.45 -14.44
C SER A 877 -35.78 -21.94 -14.82
N PRO A 878 -34.95 -22.43 -15.77
CA PRO A 878 -34.91 -23.85 -16.09
C PRO A 878 -34.46 -24.65 -14.87
N VAL A 879 -35.20 -25.71 -14.52
CA VAL A 879 -34.87 -26.64 -13.43
C VAL A 879 -34.90 -28.05 -13.99
N ILE A 880 -33.73 -28.69 -14.09
CA ILE A 880 -33.56 -30.04 -14.64
C ILE A 880 -33.08 -30.98 -13.54
N SER A 881 -33.63 -32.19 -13.51
CA SER A 881 -33.20 -33.21 -12.56
C SER A 881 -31.79 -33.69 -12.88
N PRO A 882 -30.88 -33.81 -11.89
CA PRO A 882 -29.55 -34.39 -12.09
C PRO A 882 -29.56 -35.85 -12.55
N SER A 883 -30.69 -36.53 -12.42
CA SER A 883 -30.86 -37.94 -12.83
C SER A 883 -30.92 -38.15 -14.35
N VAL A 884 -30.95 -37.06 -15.14
CA VAL A 884 -31.03 -37.10 -16.60
C VAL A 884 -29.62 -37.17 -17.20
N GLY A 885 -29.30 -38.25 -17.90
CA GLY A 885 -28.00 -38.43 -18.57
C GLY A 885 -27.74 -37.48 -19.75
N GLU A 886 -28.80 -36.94 -20.35
CA GLU A 886 -28.73 -35.99 -21.48
C GLU A 886 -29.27 -34.60 -21.10
N TYR A 887 -28.60 -33.94 -20.15
CA TYR A 887 -29.00 -32.62 -19.63
C TYR A 887 -29.22 -31.57 -20.73
N ALA A 888 -28.28 -31.47 -21.68
CA ALA A 888 -28.32 -30.46 -22.75
C ALA A 888 -29.50 -30.67 -23.71
N THR A 889 -29.77 -31.91 -24.12
CA THR A 889 -30.88 -32.26 -25.01
C THR A 889 -32.23 -31.88 -24.40
N LEU A 890 -32.43 -32.22 -23.11
CA LEU A 890 -33.66 -31.90 -22.39
C LEU A 890 -33.85 -30.38 -22.23
N MET A 891 -32.76 -29.66 -21.92
CA MET A 891 -32.77 -28.19 -21.81
C MET A 891 -33.15 -27.54 -23.14
N GLN A 892 -32.53 -27.95 -24.24
CA GLN A 892 -32.84 -27.45 -25.58
C GLN A 892 -34.28 -27.76 -25.99
N GLY A 893 -34.84 -28.91 -25.57
CA GLY A 893 -36.25 -29.27 -25.79
C GLY A 893 -37.21 -28.33 -25.09
N LEU A 894 -37.00 -28.08 -23.80
CA LEU A 894 -37.79 -27.14 -23.01
C LEU A 894 -37.73 -25.72 -23.59
N ILE A 895 -36.53 -25.26 -23.97
CA ILE A 895 -36.33 -23.93 -24.55
C ILE A 895 -36.97 -23.82 -25.93
N LEU A 896 -36.85 -24.85 -26.79
CA LEU A 896 -37.49 -24.88 -28.11
C LEU A 896 -39.01 -24.73 -28.00
N LEU A 897 -39.63 -25.45 -27.06
CA LEU A 897 -41.06 -25.33 -26.80
C LEU A 897 -41.43 -23.95 -26.27
N GLY A 898 -40.60 -23.38 -25.39
CA GLY A 898 -40.75 -22.00 -24.92
C GLY A 898 -40.72 -20.99 -26.08
N ILE A 899 -39.75 -21.09 -26.98
CA ILE A 899 -39.65 -20.24 -28.18
C ILE A 899 -40.91 -20.36 -29.05
N ARG A 900 -41.40 -21.58 -29.30
CA ARG A 900 -42.62 -21.82 -30.08
C ARG A 900 -43.84 -21.18 -29.42
N GLN A 901 -43.96 -21.29 -28.10
CA GLN A 901 -45.10 -20.74 -27.37
C GLN A 901 -45.07 -19.20 -27.32
N VAL A 902 -43.88 -18.60 -27.12
CA VAL A 902 -43.73 -17.15 -27.18
C VAL A 902 -43.98 -16.63 -28.59
N ARG A 903 -43.51 -17.31 -29.63
CA ARG A 903 -43.84 -16.99 -31.03
C ARG A 903 -45.34 -17.06 -31.31
N LYS A 904 -46.04 -18.06 -30.74
CA LYS A 904 -47.51 -18.19 -30.85
C LYS A 904 -48.25 -17.01 -30.21
N SER A 905 -47.66 -16.35 -29.20
CA SER A 905 -48.22 -15.16 -28.58
C SER A 905 -48.02 -13.86 -29.39
N GLY A 906 -47.38 -13.94 -30.56
CA GLY A 906 -47.16 -12.79 -31.45
C GLY A 906 -45.91 -11.97 -31.14
N ALA A 907 -45.02 -12.48 -30.27
CA ALA A 907 -43.74 -11.84 -29.96
C ALA A 907 -42.71 -12.04 -31.07
N ASP A 908 -41.88 -11.02 -31.34
CA ASP A 908 -40.78 -11.08 -32.31
C ASP A 908 -39.40 -11.30 -31.65
N ALA A 909 -39.35 -11.36 -30.32
CA ALA A 909 -38.14 -11.67 -29.57
C ALA A 909 -38.42 -12.57 -28.35
N VAL A 910 -37.47 -13.45 -28.03
CA VAL A 910 -37.45 -14.28 -26.82
C VAL A 910 -36.19 -13.98 -26.03
N MET A 911 -36.34 -13.67 -24.74
CA MET A 911 -35.22 -13.51 -23.82
C MET A 911 -35.11 -14.72 -22.88
N LEU A 912 -33.89 -15.17 -22.59
CA LEU A 912 -33.61 -15.93 -21.38
C LEU A 912 -32.93 -15.01 -20.38
N ASP A 913 -33.55 -14.86 -19.22
CA ASP A 913 -33.20 -13.88 -18.19
C ASP A 913 -31.96 -14.28 -17.39
N CYS A 914 -31.73 -15.57 -17.12
CA CYS A 914 -30.58 -16.04 -16.34
C CYS A 914 -30.01 -17.36 -16.90
N VAL A 915 -28.83 -17.27 -17.52
CA VAL A 915 -28.07 -18.40 -18.07
C VAL A 915 -26.71 -18.49 -17.36
N ASP A 916 -26.32 -19.72 -16.99
CA ASP A 916 -25.02 -20.01 -16.39
C ASP A 916 -23.92 -20.03 -17.48
N GLY A 917 -22.84 -19.28 -17.26
CA GLY A 917 -21.81 -19.00 -18.28
C GLY A 917 -20.87 -20.16 -18.59
N ASP A 918 -20.69 -21.12 -17.68
CA ASP A 918 -19.58 -22.09 -17.72
C ASP A 918 -19.86 -23.40 -18.50
N GLY A 919 -20.99 -23.55 -19.21
CA GLY A 919 -21.19 -24.78 -20.00
C GLY A 919 -22.42 -24.88 -20.91
N ASN A 920 -23.42 -24.00 -20.77
CA ASN A 920 -24.66 -24.09 -21.56
C ASN A 920 -24.74 -23.08 -22.71
N PHE A 921 -23.86 -22.08 -22.73
CA PHE A 921 -23.96 -20.98 -23.69
C PHE A 921 -23.71 -21.40 -25.15
N ASP A 922 -22.82 -22.36 -25.39
CA ASP A 922 -22.55 -22.88 -26.75
C ASP A 922 -23.81 -23.52 -27.37
N SER A 923 -24.58 -24.25 -26.56
CA SER A 923 -25.82 -24.91 -26.99
C SER A 923 -26.94 -23.92 -27.33
N LEU A 924 -26.96 -22.75 -26.67
CA LEU A 924 -27.90 -21.66 -26.91
C LEU A 924 -27.47 -20.80 -28.10
N THR A 925 -26.16 -20.58 -28.25
CA THR A 925 -25.59 -19.90 -29.42
C THR A 925 -25.91 -20.69 -30.70
N ALA A 926 -25.83 -22.03 -30.65
CA ALA A 926 -26.26 -22.89 -31.75
C ALA A 926 -27.76 -22.74 -32.10
N MET A 927 -28.60 -22.36 -31.13
CA MET A 927 -30.01 -22.01 -31.36
C MET A 927 -30.21 -20.56 -31.84
N GLY A 928 -29.15 -19.77 -31.99
CA GLY A 928 -29.18 -18.39 -32.50
C GLY A 928 -29.31 -17.30 -31.44
N PHE A 929 -29.16 -17.62 -30.15
CA PHE A 929 -29.17 -16.61 -29.08
C PHE A 929 -27.89 -15.76 -29.09
N THR A 930 -28.03 -14.47 -28.79
CA THR A 930 -26.92 -13.54 -28.55
C THR A 930 -26.91 -13.05 -27.11
N VAL A 931 -25.73 -12.74 -26.56
CA VAL A 931 -25.63 -12.17 -25.21
C VAL A 931 -26.21 -10.76 -25.19
N LEU A 932 -27.12 -10.50 -24.25
CA LEU A 932 -27.67 -9.18 -24.00
C LEU A 932 -26.88 -8.46 -22.90
N HIS A 933 -26.80 -9.06 -21.71
CA HIS A 933 -26.05 -8.52 -20.57
C HIS A 933 -25.25 -9.63 -19.86
N THR A 934 -24.07 -9.29 -19.34
CA THR A 934 -23.19 -10.24 -18.64
C THR A 934 -22.90 -9.73 -17.23
N PHE A 935 -22.97 -10.62 -16.25
CA PHE A 935 -22.73 -10.35 -14.84
C PHE A 935 -21.90 -11.44 -14.16
N GLU A 936 -21.44 -11.13 -12.95
CA GLU A 936 -20.82 -12.06 -12.03
C GLU A 936 -21.68 -12.18 -10.76
N GLU A 937 -22.34 -13.32 -10.59
CA GLU A 937 -23.09 -13.64 -9.38
C GLU A 937 -22.10 -13.93 -8.25
N VAL A 938 -22.22 -13.20 -7.14
CA VAL A 938 -21.37 -13.37 -5.95
C VAL A 938 -22.26 -13.75 -4.78
N THR A 939 -21.92 -14.86 -4.11
CA THR A 939 -22.63 -15.34 -2.93
C THR A 939 -21.68 -15.55 -1.76
N CYS A 940 -22.17 -15.37 -0.54
CA CYS A 940 -21.41 -15.65 0.68
C CYS A 940 -22.32 -16.20 1.79
N ASP A 941 -21.73 -16.92 2.74
CA ASP A 941 -22.45 -17.46 3.89
C ASP A 941 -22.67 -16.35 4.94
N ALA A 942 -23.90 -16.21 5.44
CA ALA A 942 -24.22 -15.18 6.43
C ALA A 942 -23.44 -15.36 7.75
N THR A 943 -23.01 -16.58 8.07
CA THR A 943 -22.19 -16.89 9.25
C THR A 943 -20.78 -16.30 9.15
N THR A 944 -20.16 -16.37 7.96
CA THR A 944 -18.83 -15.77 7.71
C THR A 944 -18.84 -14.26 7.89
N TRP A 945 -19.96 -13.62 7.56
CA TRP A 945 -20.12 -12.17 7.71
C TRP A 945 -20.17 -11.69 9.17
N LYS A 946 -20.63 -12.53 10.10
CA LYS A 946 -20.64 -12.21 11.54
C LYS A 946 -19.26 -12.29 12.20
N LEU A 947 -18.32 -13.02 11.59
CA LEU A 947 -16.95 -13.18 12.07
C LEU A 947 -16.03 -12.05 11.58
N MET A 948 -16.42 -11.34 10.52
CA MET A 948 -15.74 -10.13 10.07
C MET A 948 -16.18 -8.96 10.95
N GLN A 949 -15.40 -8.61 11.97
CA GLN A 949 -15.66 -7.38 12.71
C GLN A 949 -15.57 -6.18 11.75
N PRO A 950 -16.49 -5.21 11.83
CA PRO A 950 -16.41 -4.00 11.01
C PRO A 950 -15.11 -3.26 11.34
N SER A 951 -14.31 -2.98 10.31
CA SER A 951 -13.04 -2.25 10.40
C SER A 951 -13.18 -0.73 10.40
#